data_AF-Q4A7B5-F1
#
_entry.id   AF-Q4A7B5-F1
#
_cell.length_a   1.000
_cell.length_b   1.000
_cell.length_c   1.000
_cell.angle_alpha   90.00
_cell.angle_beta   90.00
_cell.angle_gamma   90.00
#
_symmetry.space_group_name_H-M   'P 1'
#
loop_
_entity.id
_entity.type
_entity.pdbx_description
1 polymer ?
#
loop_
_entity_poly.entity_id
_entity_poly.type
_entity_poly.pdbx_seq_one_letter_code
_entity_poly.pdbx_strand_id
1 'polypeptide(L)'
;MKKKYFFMKNKQFFLLFGLVFTTFSLISWSCSKQTSKENLSTTNQKTSPKTDQENIEKIRDELKARLNSEYQNFENLPSKQTYQNFGKKLDEIRADLEKLFKNPDLENKQRDWDNTKKSLDYQLEKQNYQIDHLTKLIIGSFKDILKPIEKKQALPEQPKQEIPADKVNQYYEKLKEITPKGQNWAIIKDGKRIVADQYKYDLPDHEYKYFIQKFGGGPARVIGLENPDGLVEYPYGKTKKLPENLKSQLNQKAKETGQPLYDNAAYRTFVVPKFDSSGKITSIEIPEHQKGDTSPALHVDEATGQLLRGGPGRVGLPRILPNQEYKNLTKNSIGVEIVNGDFLKFRPDGGQGEPEYLDPKEIVHFSKGFHGTMNILDYKKEDGQKYPLTWYFITNAHVLNRLLVANDYHPDSIYGRDEDAYNSYNRQYNTWSLVLTKIKNDVDLNNIMPTTGESRRDSYYDTIRISVRTKSSNLHNAGKKLDQSNNYQIYSDKLNNNQEVPKNAELNVKTVVFGTNVFEKKPGDFTEQEKYKNMEEILDFAIMELTFDNEDQAKLITGDWYKEHQDAKNNQKQSTIISDTNLLNEQEYEKLAPNQFYGLGFPVSEGELNSTLNEYQNKQAWDTRKYSLSPHVNKDHELYFNRDLSNPKLKDGGDLSWSRSYRSFINKPGLTDLFISNAYVSSGFIKVTKYDQHSRTFKETPYLFWGLGTLLDNFTAGAGMSGTGVYKDDKLYSLVFANDRLASTALTLNLRSYGYDYHGYYGKYSLPKYDLIYGSKHQRKSYFQAMQQLYKGKNIKTYLFPNGFDDINKVDVFGDWK
;
A
#
# COMPACT_ATOMS: atom_id res chain seq x y z
N MET A 1 -56.88 -9.55 6.08
CA MET A 1 -57.88 -8.63 6.67
C MET A 1 -57.15 -7.49 7.37
N LYS A 2 -57.71 -6.26 7.28
CA LYS A 2 -57.28 -4.95 7.83
C LYS A 2 -55.98 -4.34 7.22
N LYS A 3 -56.02 -3.56 6.12
CA LYS A 3 -56.50 -2.17 5.82
C LYS A 3 -55.73 -1.02 6.52
N LYS A 4 -54.97 -0.25 5.71
CA LYS A 4 -55.05 1.21 5.36
C LYS A 4 -54.61 2.16 6.49
N TYR A 5 -53.74 3.15 6.29
CA TYR A 5 -53.69 4.27 5.32
C TYR A 5 -52.21 4.74 5.16
N PHE A 6 -51.73 5.59 4.22
CA PHE A 6 -52.28 6.75 3.52
C PHE A 6 -51.45 7.03 2.24
N PHE A 7 -52.10 7.57 1.21
CA PHE A 7 -51.55 8.00 -0.09
C PHE A 7 -50.73 9.31 0.04
N MET A 8 -49.66 9.50 -0.77
CA MET A 8 -49.53 10.69 -1.63
C MET A 8 -48.41 10.57 -2.69
N LYS A 9 -48.87 10.58 -3.95
CA LYS A 9 -48.26 11.04 -5.22
C LYS A 9 -46.78 10.73 -5.54
N ASN A 10 -46.60 9.66 -6.31
CA ASN A 10 -45.51 9.49 -7.28
C ASN A 10 -45.77 10.33 -8.53
N LYS A 11 -44.79 11.14 -8.95
CA LYS A 11 -44.44 11.37 -10.36
C LYS A 11 -43.01 11.94 -10.47
N GLN A 12 -42.25 11.24 -11.31
CA GLN A 12 -41.04 11.64 -12.04
C GLN A 12 -39.66 11.31 -11.46
N PHE A 13 -39.05 10.41 -12.22
CA PHE A 13 -37.71 9.84 -12.24
C PHE A 13 -36.74 10.78 -12.98
N PHE A 14 -35.44 10.53 -12.80
CA PHE A 14 -34.24 11.09 -13.48
C PHE A 14 -33.66 12.43 -12.98
N LEU A 15 -32.55 12.35 -12.24
CA LEU A 15 -31.21 12.79 -12.68
C LEU A 15 -30.17 12.59 -11.57
N LEU A 16 -29.18 11.75 -11.86
CA LEU A 16 -27.95 11.56 -11.10
C LEU A 16 -26.81 11.80 -12.10
N PHE A 17 -25.91 12.73 -11.78
CA PHE A 17 -24.45 12.70 -11.95
C PHE A 17 -23.87 14.11 -12.08
N GLY A 18 -22.87 14.42 -11.24
CA GLY A 18 -22.00 15.59 -11.41
C GLY A 18 -21.46 16.19 -10.11
N LEU A 19 -20.57 15.48 -9.41
CA LEU A 19 -19.65 16.09 -8.44
C LEU A 19 -18.22 15.79 -8.89
N VAL A 20 -17.60 16.78 -9.53
CA VAL A 20 -16.18 16.79 -9.92
C VAL A 20 -15.44 17.61 -8.88
N PHE A 21 -14.45 17.00 -8.22
CA PHE A 21 -13.44 17.68 -7.41
C PHE A 21 -12.51 18.46 -8.34
N THR A 22 -12.36 19.76 -8.12
CA THR A 22 -11.39 20.61 -8.83
C THR A 22 -10.13 20.81 -7.98
N THR A 23 -8.98 20.40 -8.51
CA THR A 23 -7.66 20.70 -7.97
C THR A 23 -7.11 21.98 -8.59
N PHE A 24 -6.79 22.99 -7.79
CA PHE A 24 -6.06 24.18 -8.23
C PHE A 24 -4.56 23.89 -8.31
N SER A 25 -3.96 24.17 -9.47
CA SER A 25 -2.50 24.24 -9.65
C SER A 25 -2.09 25.71 -9.71
N LEU A 26 -1.15 26.13 -8.85
CA LEU A 26 -0.48 27.43 -8.95
C LEU A 26 0.97 27.19 -9.38
N ILE A 27 1.28 27.55 -10.62
CA ILE A 27 2.66 27.70 -11.11
C ILE A 27 3.01 29.17 -10.91
N SER A 28 4.04 29.46 -10.11
CA SER A 28 4.67 30.78 -10.08
C SER A 28 6.04 30.67 -10.75
N TRP A 29 6.20 31.39 -11.86
CA TRP A 29 7.48 31.60 -12.52
C TRP A 29 7.80 33.09 -12.38
N SER A 30 8.77 33.40 -11.52
CA SER A 30 9.38 34.72 -11.47
C SER A 30 10.45 34.80 -12.55
N CYS A 31 10.24 35.65 -13.56
CA CYS A 31 11.33 36.08 -14.44
C CYS A 31 11.23 37.60 -14.64
N SER A 32 12.31 38.28 -14.25
CA SER A 32 12.50 39.72 -14.34
C SER A 32 12.45 40.21 -15.79
N LYS A 33 11.56 41.16 -16.10
CA LYS A 33 11.58 41.88 -17.38
C LYS A 33 12.60 43.01 -17.32
N GLN A 34 13.68 42.84 -18.08
CA GLN A 34 14.49 43.94 -18.58
C GLN A 34 13.86 44.44 -19.89
N THR A 35 13.67 45.74 -19.97
CA THR A 35 13.04 46.49 -21.06
C THR A 35 13.94 46.55 -22.29
N SER A 36 13.41 46.18 -23.46
CA SER A 36 13.85 46.73 -24.74
C SER A 36 12.67 46.93 -25.67
N LYS A 37 12.47 48.19 -26.09
CA LYS A 37 11.53 48.61 -27.12
C LYS A 37 12.06 48.16 -28.48
N GLU A 38 11.25 47.44 -29.25
CA GLU A 38 11.37 47.43 -30.71
C GLU A 38 10.00 47.68 -31.34
N ASN A 39 10.00 48.66 -32.24
CA ASN A 39 8.88 49.10 -33.04
C ASN A 39 8.52 48.01 -34.06
N LEU A 40 7.25 47.60 -34.09
CA LEU A 40 6.70 46.89 -35.23
C LEU A 40 5.64 47.74 -35.93
N SER A 41 6.04 48.18 -37.12
CA SER A 41 5.23 48.80 -38.14
C SER A 41 4.02 47.94 -38.49
N THR A 42 2.88 48.59 -38.56
CA THR A 42 1.63 48.10 -39.14
C THR A 42 1.82 47.68 -40.60
N THR A 43 1.41 46.44 -40.92
CA THR A 43 0.84 46.15 -42.23
C THR A 43 -0.33 45.19 -42.05
N ASN A 44 -1.51 45.70 -42.37
CA ASN A 44 -2.78 44.99 -42.35
C ASN A 44 -2.79 43.90 -43.44
N GLN A 45 -3.12 42.66 -43.05
CA GLN A 45 -3.99 41.82 -43.86
C GLN A 45 -5.17 41.38 -42.99
N LYS A 46 -6.32 42.04 -43.25
CA LYS A 46 -7.62 41.61 -42.79
C LYS A 46 -8.05 40.40 -43.63
N THR A 47 -8.06 39.22 -43.03
CA THR A 47 -8.97 38.13 -43.41
C THR A 47 -9.87 37.83 -42.21
N SER A 48 -11.17 37.74 -42.47
CA SER A 48 -12.23 37.70 -41.45
C SER A 48 -12.33 36.30 -40.83
N PRO A 49 -12.28 36.11 -39.48
CA PRO A 49 -12.36 34.81 -38.83
C PRO A 49 -13.70 34.06 -39.00
N LYS A 50 -14.75 34.73 -39.50
CA LYS A 50 -16.10 34.15 -39.63
C LYS A 50 -16.24 33.17 -40.81
N THR A 51 -15.48 33.37 -41.89
CA THR A 51 -15.65 32.61 -43.14
C THR A 51 -15.10 31.19 -43.06
N ASP A 52 -14.08 30.96 -42.22
CA ASP A 52 -13.46 29.63 -42.05
C ASP A 52 -14.27 28.70 -41.14
N GLN A 53 -14.95 29.23 -40.11
CA GLN A 53 -15.80 28.43 -39.22
C GLN A 53 -17.09 27.95 -39.91
N GLU A 54 -17.71 28.80 -40.73
CA GLU A 54 -18.90 28.43 -41.51
C GLU A 54 -18.59 27.31 -42.52
N ASN A 55 -17.41 27.36 -43.15
CA ASN A 55 -16.97 26.31 -44.07
C ASN A 55 -16.71 24.95 -43.35
N ILE A 56 -16.13 24.97 -42.14
CA ILE A 56 -15.87 23.74 -41.37
C ILE A 56 -17.17 23.10 -40.85
N GLU A 57 -18.15 23.91 -40.40
CA GLU A 57 -19.46 23.38 -40.01
C GLU A 57 -20.19 22.73 -41.19
N LYS A 58 -20.11 23.35 -42.37
CA LYS A 58 -20.68 22.77 -43.59
C LYS A 58 -20.07 21.41 -43.93
N ILE A 59 -18.74 21.29 -43.91
CA ILE A 59 -18.03 20.01 -44.12
C ILE A 59 -18.46 18.98 -43.06
N ARG A 60 -18.63 19.38 -41.81
CA ARG A 60 -19.05 18.50 -40.72
C ARG A 60 -20.44 17.94 -40.96
N ASP A 61 -21.38 18.78 -41.36
CA ASP A 61 -22.75 18.37 -41.63
C ASP A 61 -22.84 17.50 -42.89
N GLU A 62 -22.02 17.75 -43.91
CA GLU A 62 -21.87 16.88 -45.07
C GLU A 62 -21.39 15.47 -44.66
N LEU A 63 -20.37 15.38 -43.80
CA LEU A 63 -19.87 14.08 -43.30
C LEU A 63 -20.90 13.35 -42.43
N LYS A 64 -21.65 14.06 -41.57
CA LYS A 64 -22.75 13.47 -40.79
C LYS A 64 -23.88 12.97 -41.70
N ALA A 65 -24.25 13.74 -42.73
CA ALA A 65 -25.28 13.36 -43.68
C ALA A 65 -24.88 12.10 -44.46
N ARG A 66 -23.64 12.04 -44.92
CA ARG A 66 -23.07 10.85 -45.58
C ARG A 66 -23.07 9.64 -44.65
N LEU A 67 -22.59 9.78 -43.42
CA LEU A 67 -22.63 8.72 -42.41
C LEU A 67 -24.06 8.19 -42.19
N ASN A 68 -25.04 9.09 -42.05
CA ASN A 68 -26.44 8.73 -41.88
C ASN A 68 -27.01 7.98 -43.08
N SER A 69 -26.76 8.49 -44.30
CA SER A 69 -27.25 7.87 -45.53
C SER A 69 -26.69 6.47 -45.71
N GLU A 70 -25.39 6.29 -45.50
CA GLU A 70 -24.73 4.99 -45.66
C GLU A 70 -25.16 4.02 -44.55
N TYR A 71 -25.37 4.52 -43.34
CA TYR A 71 -25.94 3.72 -42.27
C TYR A 71 -27.39 3.29 -42.59
N GLN A 72 -28.25 4.18 -43.10
CA GLN A 72 -29.62 3.83 -43.48
C GLN A 72 -29.65 2.75 -44.57
N ASN A 73 -28.74 2.81 -45.54
CA ASN A 73 -28.60 1.77 -46.56
C ASN A 73 -28.26 0.41 -45.95
N PHE A 74 -27.36 0.39 -44.96
CA PHE A 74 -27.05 -0.82 -44.20
C PHE A 74 -28.23 -1.28 -43.33
N GLU A 75 -28.93 -0.35 -42.68
CA GLU A 75 -30.04 -0.63 -41.76
C GLU A 75 -31.27 -1.23 -42.46
N ASN A 76 -31.53 -0.84 -43.71
CA ASN A 76 -32.66 -1.36 -44.48
C ASN A 76 -32.49 -2.84 -44.91
N LEU A 77 -31.24 -3.29 -45.11
CA LEU A 77 -30.92 -4.66 -45.48
C LEU A 77 -29.61 -5.12 -44.79
N PRO A 78 -29.64 -5.42 -43.49
CA PRO A 78 -28.45 -5.78 -42.73
C PRO A 78 -27.90 -7.14 -43.18
N SER A 79 -26.69 -7.14 -43.72
CA SER A 79 -25.98 -8.34 -44.18
C SER A 79 -24.47 -8.10 -44.17
N LYS A 80 -23.68 -9.17 -44.27
CA LYS A 80 -22.23 -9.07 -44.44
C LYS A 80 -21.84 -8.23 -45.66
N GLN A 81 -22.56 -8.38 -46.77
CA GLN A 81 -22.27 -7.67 -48.02
C GLN A 81 -22.57 -6.17 -47.91
N THR A 82 -23.71 -5.81 -47.33
CA THR A 82 -24.09 -4.41 -47.11
C THR A 82 -23.20 -3.75 -46.07
N TYR A 83 -22.74 -4.50 -45.05
CA TYR A 83 -21.76 -4.01 -44.10
C TYR A 83 -20.38 -3.76 -44.73
N GLN A 84 -19.88 -4.65 -45.60
CA GLN A 84 -18.60 -4.42 -46.28
C GLN A 84 -18.62 -3.12 -47.10
N ASN A 85 -19.76 -2.79 -47.72
CA ASN A 85 -19.94 -1.53 -48.42
C ASN A 85 -19.95 -0.35 -47.43
N PHE A 86 -20.68 -0.46 -46.32
CA PHE A 86 -20.71 0.56 -45.27
C PHE A 86 -19.33 0.78 -44.64
N GLY A 87 -18.60 -0.28 -44.35
CA GLY A 87 -17.24 -0.23 -43.80
C GLY A 87 -16.26 0.54 -44.68
N LYS A 88 -16.30 0.32 -46.01
CA LYS A 88 -15.51 1.12 -46.97
C LYS A 88 -15.87 2.60 -46.90
N LYS A 89 -17.16 2.93 -46.74
CA LYS A 89 -17.61 4.32 -46.59
C LYS A 89 -17.17 4.94 -45.28
N LEU A 90 -17.10 4.17 -44.20
CA LEU A 90 -16.51 4.62 -42.94
C LEU A 90 -15.02 4.93 -43.09
N ASP A 91 -14.27 4.14 -43.86
CA ASP A 91 -12.85 4.39 -44.13
C ASP A 91 -12.64 5.65 -44.98
N GLU A 92 -13.52 5.90 -45.96
CA GLU A 92 -13.53 7.15 -46.73
C GLU A 92 -13.81 8.37 -45.82
N ILE A 93 -14.79 8.28 -44.92
CA ILE A 93 -15.11 9.37 -43.97
C ILE A 93 -13.95 9.59 -42.97
N ARG A 94 -13.27 8.51 -42.56
CA ARG A 94 -12.06 8.58 -41.71
C ARG A 94 -10.97 9.41 -42.37
N ALA A 95 -10.71 9.20 -43.66
CA ALA A 95 -9.72 9.97 -44.40
C ALA A 95 -10.10 11.45 -44.45
N ASP A 96 -11.39 11.74 -44.61
CA ASP A 96 -11.92 13.10 -44.63
C ASP A 96 -11.87 13.83 -43.26
N LEU A 97 -11.48 13.15 -42.16
CA LEU A 97 -11.32 13.81 -40.84
C LEU A 97 -10.26 14.90 -40.85
N GLU A 98 -9.25 14.82 -41.74
CA GLU A 98 -8.23 15.88 -41.89
C GLU A 98 -8.82 17.21 -42.39
N LYS A 99 -10.01 17.16 -43.01
CA LYS A 99 -10.75 18.35 -43.43
C LYS A 99 -11.40 19.06 -42.23
N LEU A 100 -11.61 18.34 -41.12
CA LEU A 100 -12.21 18.86 -39.89
C LEU A 100 -11.18 19.18 -38.80
N PHE A 101 -10.10 18.41 -38.72
CA PHE A 101 -9.13 18.46 -37.63
C PHE A 101 -7.70 18.53 -38.17
N LYS A 102 -6.81 19.18 -37.42
CA LYS A 102 -5.36 19.21 -37.69
C LYS A 102 -4.62 18.60 -36.50
N ASN A 103 -3.30 18.37 -36.58
CA ASN A 103 -2.44 17.91 -35.47
C ASN A 103 -2.86 18.42 -34.08
N PRO A 104 -2.46 17.78 -32.97
CA PRO A 104 -2.60 16.36 -32.63
C PRO A 104 -4.06 15.91 -32.50
N ASP A 105 -5.03 16.82 -32.67
CA ASP A 105 -6.46 16.57 -32.61
C ASP A 105 -6.90 15.56 -33.69
N LEU A 106 -6.34 15.66 -34.90
CA LEU A 106 -6.57 14.70 -35.98
C LEU A 106 -6.16 13.28 -35.60
N GLU A 107 -4.99 13.10 -34.99
CA GLU A 107 -4.50 11.79 -34.57
C GLU A 107 -5.42 11.15 -33.52
N ASN A 108 -5.90 11.95 -32.56
CA ASN A 108 -6.83 11.49 -31.54
C ASN A 108 -8.18 11.10 -32.16
N LYS A 109 -8.73 11.92 -33.05
CA LYS A 109 -10.01 11.66 -33.71
C LYS A 109 -9.95 10.44 -34.64
N GLN A 110 -8.85 10.26 -35.37
CA GLN A 110 -8.63 9.06 -36.20
C GLN A 110 -8.50 7.80 -35.34
N ARG A 111 -7.82 7.88 -34.19
CA ARG A 111 -7.72 6.77 -33.23
C ARG A 111 -9.08 6.40 -32.64
N ASP A 112 -9.88 7.38 -32.24
CA ASP A 112 -11.24 7.16 -31.74
C ASP A 112 -12.15 6.53 -32.81
N TRP A 113 -11.99 6.97 -34.06
CA TRP A 113 -12.68 6.39 -35.22
C TRP A 113 -12.31 4.92 -35.43
N ASP A 114 -11.02 4.59 -35.39
CA ASP A 114 -10.52 3.21 -35.55
C ASP A 114 -11.02 2.29 -34.43
N ASN A 115 -11.03 2.78 -33.20
CA ASN A 115 -11.53 2.02 -32.05
C ASN A 115 -13.04 1.78 -32.15
N THR A 116 -13.80 2.79 -32.57
CA THR A 116 -15.25 2.68 -32.76
C THR A 116 -15.57 1.70 -33.90
N LYS A 117 -14.78 1.72 -34.99
CA LYS A 117 -14.93 0.77 -36.10
C LYS A 117 -14.63 -0.66 -35.66
N LYS A 118 -13.57 -0.91 -34.89
CA LYS A 118 -13.28 -2.24 -34.34
C LYS A 118 -14.42 -2.77 -33.46
N SER A 119 -15.00 -1.91 -32.62
CA SER A 119 -16.16 -2.27 -31.80
C SER A 119 -17.38 -2.61 -32.65
N LEU A 120 -17.60 -1.88 -33.75
CA LEU A 120 -18.68 -2.16 -34.70
C LEU A 120 -18.46 -3.48 -35.44
N ASP A 121 -17.25 -3.72 -35.94
CA ASP A 121 -16.84 -4.96 -36.63
C ASP A 121 -17.13 -6.17 -35.71
N TYR A 122 -16.64 -6.14 -34.48
CA TYR A 122 -16.86 -7.19 -33.48
C TYR A 122 -18.34 -7.42 -33.15
N GLN A 123 -19.08 -6.33 -32.91
CA GLN A 123 -20.49 -6.42 -32.55
C GLN A 123 -21.34 -7.01 -33.68
N LEU A 124 -21.09 -6.59 -34.92
CA LEU A 124 -21.82 -7.11 -36.07
C LEU A 124 -21.46 -8.56 -36.37
N GLU A 125 -20.20 -8.98 -36.24
CA GLU A 125 -19.85 -10.40 -36.37
C GLU A 125 -20.54 -11.26 -35.31
N LYS A 126 -20.56 -10.79 -34.06
CA LYS A 126 -21.27 -11.47 -32.95
C LYS A 126 -22.77 -11.60 -33.20
N GLN A 127 -23.40 -10.58 -33.78
CA GLN A 127 -24.84 -10.55 -34.06
C GLN A 127 -25.20 -11.09 -35.44
N ASN A 128 -24.27 -11.73 -36.14
CA ASN A 128 -24.45 -12.19 -37.52
C ASN A 128 -25.04 -11.09 -38.43
N TYR A 129 -24.46 -9.90 -38.32
CA TYR A 129 -24.77 -8.66 -39.02
C TYR A 129 -26.16 -8.07 -38.74
N GLN A 130 -26.90 -8.59 -37.75
CA GLN A 130 -28.14 -7.97 -37.28
C GLN A 130 -27.87 -6.70 -36.47
N ILE A 131 -28.77 -5.72 -36.59
CA ILE A 131 -28.66 -4.44 -35.89
C ILE A 131 -29.44 -4.49 -34.59
N ASP A 132 -28.73 -4.50 -33.48
CA ASP A 132 -29.30 -4.35 -32.15
C ASP A 132 -29.10 -2.93 -31.60
N HIS A 133 -29.58 -2.71 -30.37
CA HIS A 133 -29.46 -1.39 -29.73
C HIS A 133 -28.00 -0.94 -29.56
N LEU A 134 -27.09 -1.89 -29.28
CA LEU A 134 -25.67 -1.59 -29.09
C LEU A 134 -25.01 -1.18 -30.41
N THR A 135 -25.34 -1.85 -31.52
CA THR A 135 -24.92 -1.44 -32.87
C THR A 135 -25.34 0.00 -33.18
N LYS A 136 -26.56 0.40 -32.82
CA LYS A 136 -27.04 1.79 -33.01
C LYS A 136 -26.25 2.81 -32.18
N LEU A 137 -25.89 2.45 -30.94
CA LEU A 137 -25.09 3.30 -30.06
C LEU A 137 -23.64 3.46 -30.58
N ILE A 138 -23.03 2.37 -31.04
CA ILE A 138 -21.69 2.41 -31.65
C ILE A 138 -21.71 3.29 -32.90
N ILE A 139 -22.75 3.19 -33.73
CA ILE A 139 -22.90 4.02 -34.92
C ILE A 139 -23.12 5.50 -34.56
N GLY A 140 -23.84 5.76 -33.46
CA GLY A 140 -23.94 7.10 -32.87
C GLY A 140 -22.59 7.71 -32.48
N SER A 141 -21.65 6.89 -32.01
CA SER A 141 -20.33 7.34 -31.55
C SER A 141 -19.47 7.94 -32.68
N PHE A 142 -19.65 7.50 -33.92
CA PHE A 142 -19.01 8.13 -35.09
C PHE A 142 -19.43 9.59 -35.28
N LYS A 143 -20.69 9.94 -34.96
CA LYS A 143 -21.16 11.33 -35.01
C LYS A 143 -20.53 12.18 -33.92
N ASP A 144 -20.26 11.59 -32.76
CA ASP A 144 -19.60 12.25 -31.65
C ASP A 144 -18.13 12.56 -31.98
N ILE A 145 -17.46 11.68 -32.72
CA ILE A 145 -16.10 11.92 -33.22
C ILE A 145 -16.08 13.15 -34.15
N LEU A 146 -17.10 13.33 -35.01
CA LEU A 146 -17.20 14.49 -35.90
C LEU A 146 -17.46 15.83 -35.18
N LYS A 147 -17.86 15.82 -33.90
CA LYS A 147 -18.12 17.06 -33.14
C LYS A 147 -16.83 17.89 -32.98
N PRO A 148 -16.95 19.23 -32.98
CA PRO A 148 -15.81 20.09 -32.70
C PRO A 148 -15.21 19.73 -31.33
N ILE A 149 -13.89 19.84 -31.22
CA ILE A 149 -13.24 19.71 -29.92
C ILE A 149 -13.60 20.95 -29.14
N GLU A 150 -14.39 20.79 -28.09
CA GLU A 150 -14.59 21.83 -27.10
C GLU A 150 -13.23 22.08 -26.43
N LYS A 151 -12.45 23.01 -26.98
CA LYS A 151 -11.47 23.71 -26.15
C LYS A 151 -12.32 24.33 -25.06
N LYS A 152 -12.20 23.83 -23.83
CA LYS A 152 -12.64 24.59 -22.65
C LYS A 152 -12.03 25.96 -22.83
N GLN A 153 -12.84 26.94 -23.23
CA GLN A 153 -12.46 28.32 -23.01
C GLN A 153 -12.23 28.35 -21.51
N ALA A 154 -11.00 28.68 -21.12
CA ALA A 154 -10.81 29.21 -19.78
C ALA A 154 -11.90 30.27 -19.66
N LEU A 155 -12.84 30.07 -18.73
CA LEU A 155 -13.70 31.14 -18.29
C LEU A 155 -12.77 32.36 -18.18
N PRO A 156 -13.12 33.54 -18.75
CA PRO A 156 -12.32 34.72 -18.50
C PRO A 156 -12.08 34.72 -17.01
N GLU A 157 -10.80 34.66 -16.58
CA GLU A 157 -10.49 34.63 -15.16
C GLU A 157 -11.26 35.82 -14.61
N GLN A 158 -12.32 35.53 -13.84
CA GLN A 158 -12.94 36.55 -13.02
C GLN A 158 -11.75 37.19 -12.33
N PRO A 159 -11.52 38.52 -12.45
CA PRO A 159 -10.36 39.14 -11.85
C PRO A 159 -10.35 38.63 -10.42
N LYS A 160 -9.33 37.81 -10.10
CA LYS A 160 -9.28 37.14 -8.79
C LYS A 160 -9.45 38.27 -7.83
N GLN A 161 -10.56 38.27 -7.08
CA GLN A 161 -10.85 39.35 -6.16
C GLN A 161 -9.61 39.43 -5.27
N GLU A 162 -8.82 40.49 -5.44
CA GLU A 162 -7.53 40.57 -4.77
C GLU A 162 -7.84 40.42 -3.29
N ILE A 163 -7.30 39.36 -2.67
CA ILE A 163 -7.51 39.15 -1.26
C ILE A 163 -6.91 40.39 -0.60
N PRO A 164 -7.71 41.22 0.10
CA PRO A 164 -7.23 42.46 0.67
C PRO A 164 -5.94 42.21 1.48
N ALA A 165 -4.94 43.08 1.32
CA ALA A 165 -3.62 42.87 1.92
C ALA A 165 -3.71 42.70 3.45
N ASP A 166 -4.68 43.35 4.09
CA ASP A 166 -5.03 43.16 5.51
C ASP A 166 -5.50 41.73 5.82
N LYS A 167 -6.31 41.10 4.96
CA LYS A 167 -6.70 39.69 5.14
C LYS A 167 -5.53 38.74 4.94
N VAL A 168 -4.66 39.03 3.97
CA VAL A 168 -3.41 38.27 3.76
C VAL A 168 -2.50 38.38 4.99
N ASN A 169 -2.31 39.60 5.51
CA ASN A 169 -1.51 39.84 6.71
C ASN A 169 -2.13 39.17 7.95
N GLN A 170 -3.45 39.27 8.15
CA GLN A 170 -4.15 38.57 9.23
C GLN A 170 -4.00 37.05 9.14
N TYR A 171 -4.01 36.48 7.93
CA TYR A 171 -3.73 35.06 7.73
C TYR A 171 -2.30 34.70 8.16
N TYR A 172 -1.30 35.48 7.75
CA TYR A 172 0.09 35.22 8.12
C TYR A 172 0.36 35.41 9.61
N GLU A 173 -0.25 36.39 10.27
CA GLU A 173 -0.16 36.55 11.73
C GLU A 173 -0.77 35.35 12.46
N LYS A 174 -1.96 34.90 12.07
CA LYS A 174 -2.58 33.69 12.64
C LYS A 174 -1.71 32.45 12.39
N LEU A 175 -1.13 32.32 11.20
CA LEU A 175 -0.27 31.19 10.86
C LEU A 175 1.01 31.20 11.71
N LYS A 176 1.57 32.39 12.00
CA LYS A 176 2.77 32.58 12.84
C LYS A 176 2.54 32.13 14.29
N GLU A 177 1.36 32.36 14.85
CA GLU A 177 1.00 31.93 16.21
C GLU A 177 1.03 30.40 16.39
N ILE A 178 0.60 29.67 15.36
CA ILE A 178 0.51 28.20 15.37
C ILE A 178 1.69 27.52 14.66
N THR A 179 2.68 28.28 14.19
CA THR A 179 3.82 27.76 13.46
C THR A 179 4.59 26.73 14.32
N PRO A 180 4.82 25.50 13.81
CA PRO A 180 5.59 24.48 14.51
C PRO A 180 7.00 24.97 14.84
N LYS A 181 7.48 24.62 16.03
CA LYS A 181 8.80 25.04 16.52
C LYS A 181 9.63 23.85 17.00
N GLY A 182 10.91 24.13 17.23
CA GLY A 182 11.87 23.16 17.72
C GLY A 182 12.38 22.22 16.64
N GLN A 183 13.21 21.27 17.08
CA GLN A 183 13.85 20.33 16.19
C GLN A 183 12.89 19.22 15.76
N ASN A 184 12.62 19.14 14.46
CA ASN A 184 11.80 18.10 13.81
C ASN A 184 12.58 17.36 12.72
N TRP A 185 13.90 17.30 12.81
CA TRP A 185 14.77 16.64 11.86
C TRP A 185 16.10 16.24 12.49
N ALA A 186 16.77 15.26 11.89
CA ALA A 186 18.03 14.74 12.37
C ALA A 186 19.19 15.73 12.19
N ILE A 187 19.72 16.25 13.29
CA ILE A 187 20.94 17.06 13.31
C ILE A 187 22.10 16.17 13.75
N ILE A 188 23.15 16.11 12.93
CA ILE A 188 24.39 15.40 13.26
C ILE A 188 25.48 16.45 13.49
N LYS A 189 26.10 16.40 14.68
CA LYS A 189 27.24 17.26 15.04
C LYS A 189 28.33 16.39 15.67
N ASP A 190 29.55 16.51 15.18
CA ASP A 190 30.71 15.73 15.67
C ASP A 190 30.46 14.21 15.70
N GLY A 191 29.78 13.70 14.67
CA GLY A 191 29.41 12.29 14.54
C GLY A 191 28.29 11.83 15.48
N LYS A 192 27.67 12.73 16.24
CA LYS A 192 26.56 12.43 17.14
C LYS A 192 25.25 13.03 16.67
N ARG A 193 24.18 12.26 16.77
CA ARG A 193 22.80 12.70 16.59
C ARG A 193 22.37 13.51 17.81
N ILE A 194 22.10 14.79 17.59
CA ILE A 194 21.66 15.71 18.64
C ILE A 194 20.14 15.69 18.70
N VAL A 195 19.59 15.57 19.91
CA VAL A 195 18.15 15.68 20.18
C VAL A 195 17.95 16.81 21.18
N ALA A 196 17.48 17.96 20.70
CA ALA A 196 17.07 19.06 21.57
C ALA A 196 15.82 18.69 22.38
N ASP A 197 15.58 19.38 23.50
CA ASP A 197 14.37 19.19 24.30
C ASP A 197 13.11 19.32 23.43
N GLN A 198 12.44 18.19 23.26
CA GLN A 198 11.27 18.05 22.41
C GLN A 198 9.99 18.49 23.14
N TYR A 199 9.96 18.51 24.47
CA TYR A 199 8.73 18.72 25.25
C TYR A 199 8.20 20.14 25.11
N LYS A 200 9.09 21.13 25.07
CA LYS A 200 8.73 22.56 25.00
C LYS A 200 7.87 22.89 23.78
N TYR A 201 8.09 22.18 22.68
CA TYR A 201 7.45 22.48 21.40
C TYR A 201 6.47 21.41 20.94
N ASP A 202 6.23 20.38 21.75
CA ASP A 202 5.28 19.31 21.47
C ASP A 202 3.84 19.83 21.61
N LEU A 203 3.29 20.39 20.53
CA LEU A 203 1.98 21.04 20.51
C LEU A 203 1.13 20.48 19.36
N PRO A 204 0.54 19.28 19.50
CA PRO A 204 -0.12 18.59 18.39
C PRO A 204 -1.25 19.39 17.74
N ASP A 205 -2.02 20.15 18.52
CA ASP A 205 -3.08 21.01 18.01
C ASP A 205 -2.55 22.14 17.11
N HIS A 206 -1.43 22.77 17.49
CA HIS A 206 -0.79 23.81 16.68
C HIS A 206 -0.21 23.21 15.40
N GLU A 207 0.47 22.06 15.51
CA GLU A 207 1.04 21.34 14.36
C GLU A 207 -0.03 20.99 13.32
N TYR A 208 -1.15 20.42 13.77
CA TYR A 208 -2.24 20.07 12.89
C TYR A 208 -2.93 21.30 12.28
N LYS A 209 -3.24 22.33 13.09
CA LYS A 209 -3.85 23.57 12.56
C LYS A 209 -2.95 24.24 11.53
N TYR A 210 -1.63 24.29 11.78
CA TYR A 210 -0.68 24.82 10.81
C TYR A 210 -0.69 23.98 9.53
N PHE A 211 -0.64 22.66 9.67
CA PHE A 211 -0.70 21.74 8.53
C PHE A 211 -1.94 21.98 7.66
N ILE A 212 -3.12 22.03 8.26
CA ILE A 212 -4.38 22.28 7.54
C ILE A 212 -4.40 23.67 6.91
N GLN A 213 -4.00 24.71 7.64
CA GLN A 213 -3.98 26.09 7.12
C GLN A 213 -2.96 26.29 6.00
N LYS A 214 -1.82 25.59 6.03
CA LYS A 214 -0.73 25.75 5.05
C LYS A 214 -0.93 24.91 3.80
N PHE A 215 -1.41 23.66 3.95
CA PHE A 215 -1.47 22.68 2.86
C PHE A 215 -2.90 22.37 2.40
N GLY A 216 -3.94 22.92 3.06
CA GLY A 216 -5.33 22.78 2.63
C GLY A 216 -5.93 21.39 2.85
N GLY A 217 -5.43 20.64 3.84
CA GLY A 217 -5.85 19.25 4.11
C GLY A 217 -7.22 19.12 4.79
N GLY A 218 -7.82 17.93 4.68
CA GLY A 218 -8.90 17.44 5.55
C GLY A 218 -8.35 16.46 6.61
N PRO A 219 -9.21 15.86 7.45
CA PRO A 219 -8.78 14.98 8.54
C PRO A 219 -7.99 13.76 8.03
N ALA A 220 -7.10 13.26 8.88
CA ALA A 220 -6.21 12.17 8.51
C ALA A 220 -6.97 10.89 8.17
N ARG A 221 -6.64 10.27 7.03
CA ARG A 221 -7.01 8.88 6.73
C ARG A 221 -5.71 8.12 6.48
N VAL A 222 -5.24 7.39 7.49
CA VAL A 222 -4.23 6.36 7.25
C VAL A 222 -4.91 5.35 6.33
N ILE A 223 -4.28 4.97 5.22
CA ILE A 223 -4.89 4.03 4.28
C ILE A 223 -5.09 2.69 5.02
N GLY A 224 -6.34 2.35 5.36
CA GLY A 224 -6.67 1.06 5.96
C GLY A 224 -7.94 1.05 6.82
N LEU A 225 -8.86 0.14 6.48
CA LEU A 225 -10.05 -0.32 7.22
C LEU A 225 -11.25 0.65 7.25
N GLU A 226 -12.30 0.32 6.48
CA GLU A 226 -13.51 1.15 6.34
C GLU A 226 -14.50 1.01 7.51
N ASN A 227 -14.28 0.07 8.43
CA ASN A 227 -15.20 -0.21 9.54
C ASN A 227 -14.68 0.40 10.86
N PRO A 228 -15.46 1.26 11.53
CA PRO A 228 -15.07 1.87 12.81
C PRO A 228 -14.85 0.86 13.95
N ASP A 229 -15.31 -0.39 13.84
CA ASP A 229 -15.16 -1.43 14.88
C ASP A 229 -15.59 -0.98 16.29
N GLY A 230 -16.70 -0.24 16.33
CA GLY A 230 -17.23 0.36 17.56
C GLY A 230 -16.32 1.44 18.17
N LEU A 231 -15.36 1.98 17.41
CA LEU A 231 -14.67 3.22 17.73
C LEU A 231 -15.56 4.41 17.35
N VAL A 232 -15.68 5.37 18.26
CA VAL A 232 -16.42 6.61 18.01
C VAL A 232 -15.60 7.56 17.16
N GLU A 233 -16.24 8.54 16.53
CA GLU A 233 -15.52 9.59 15.82
C GLU A 233 -14.59 10.36 16.77
N TYR A 234 -13.39 10.73 16.28
CA TYR A 234 -12.44 11.50 17.05
C TYR A 234 -13.04 12.85 17.48
N PRO A 235 -13.02 13.21 18.78
CA PRO A 235 -13.62 14.45 19.26
C PRO A 235 -12.72 15.66 18.95
N TYR A 236 -12.75 16.14 17.70
CA TYR A 236 -11.93 17.25 17.21
C TYR A 236 -11.90 18.44 18.18
N GLY A 237 -10.70 18.73 18.71
CA GLY A 237 -10.46 19.85 19.63
C GLY A 237 -11.14 19.74 21.01
N LYS A 238 -11.71 18.59 21.37
CA LYS A 238 -12.48 18.36 22.60
C LYS A 238 -11.92 17.21 23.46
N THR A 239 -10.61 17.03 23.45
CA THR A 239 -9.98 16.05 24.35
C THR A 239 -10.04 16.53 25.81
N LYS A 240 -10.45 15.63 26.70
CA LYS A 240 -10.60 15.92 28.12
C LYS A 240 -9.23 16.24 28.73
N LYS A 241 -9.06 17.46 29.25
CA LYS A 241 -7.85 17.87 29.97
C LYS A 241 -7.90 17.45 31.43
N LEU A 242 -6.74 17.15 32.00
CA LEU A 242 -6.61 16.82 33.42
C LEU A 242 -6.58 18.07 34.31
N PRO A 243 -7.01 17.95 35.58
CA PRO A 243 -6.72 18.95 36.60
C PRO A 243 -5.20 19.19 36.73
N GLU A 244 -4.79 20.45 36.96
CA GLU A 244 -3.38 20.86 36.90
C GLU A 244 -2.47 20.13 37.90
N ASN A 245 -2.95 19.82 39.11
CA ASN A 245 -2.18 19.08 40.11
C ASN A 245 -1.81 17.67 39.62
N LEU A 246 -2.79 16.95 39.07
CA LEU A 246 -2.60 15.59 38.53
C LEU A 246 -1.75 15.62 37.27
N LYS A 247 -2.02 16.59 36.39
CA LYS A 247 -1.27 16.81 35.15
C LYS A 247 0.22 16.99 35.41
N SER A 248 0.59 17.80 36.41
CA SER A 248 1.99 18.04 36.75
C SER A 248 2.73 16.76 37.18
N GLN A 249 2.09 15.94 38.03
CA GLN A 249 2.65 14.66 38.47
C GLN A 249 2.84 13.66 37.32
N LEU A 250 1.83 13.52 36.44
CA LEU A 250 1.92 12.61 35.29
C LEU A 250 2.96 13.11 34.27
N ASN A 251 3.02 14.42 34.03
CA ASN A 251 4.00 15.00 33.11
C ASN A 251 5.44 14.84 33.60
N GLN A 252 5.67 14.88 34.92
CA GLN A 252 6.99 14.58 35.48
C GLN A 252 7.39 13.13 35.18
N LYS A 253 6.53 12.16 35.49
CA LYS A 253 6.79 10.73 35.19
C LYS A 253 6.95 10.45 33.69
N ALA A 254 6.17 11.12 32.85
CA ALA A 254 6.31 11.03 31.39
C ALA A 254 7.70 11.48 30.94
N LYS A 255 8.24 12.59 31.50
CA LYS A 255 9.59 13.07 31.20
C LYS A 255 10.68 12.11 31.67
N GLU A 256 10.54 11.58 32.89
CA GLU A 256 11.47 10.59 33.46
C GLU A 256 11.57 9.32 32.60
N THR A 257 10.52 9.00 31.86
CA THR A 257 10.41 7.77 31.04
C THR A 257 10.48 8.04 29.53
N GLY A 258 10.72 9.29 29.12
CA GLY A 258 10.83 9.69 27.72
C GLY A 258 9.52 9.61 26.91
N GLN A 259 8.36 9.62 27.57
CA GLN A 259 7.03 9.52 26.97
C GLN A 259 6.41 10.90 26.67
N PRO A 260 5.41 11.02 25.78
CA PRO A 260 4.73 12.27 25.53
C PRO A 260 3.94 12.72 26.76
N LEU A 261 3.76 14.03 26.92
CA LEU A 261 2.94 14.57 28.00
C LEU A 261 1.50 14.06 27.87
N TYR A 262 0.81 13.88 29.00
CA TYR A 262 -0.48 13.19 29.03
C TYR A 262 -1.50 13.78 28.04
N ASP A 263 -1.74 15.09 28.10
CA ASP A 263 -2.71 15.77 27.22
C ASP A 263 -2.33 15.63 25.73
N ASN A 264 -1.03 15.60 25.43
CA ASN A 264 -0.51 15.48 24.06
C ASN A 264 -0.64 14.04 23.54
N ALA A 265 -0.38 13.05 24.38
CA ALA A 265 -0.60 11.64 24.07
C ALA A 265 -2.10 11.37 23.83
N ALA A 266 -2.97 11.89 24.70
CA ALA A 266 -4.41 11.79 24.55
C ALA A 266 -4.91 12.45 23.25
N TYR A 267 -4.39 13.64 22.91
CA TYR A 267 -4.71 14.29 21.62
C TYR A 267 -4.32 13.42 20.43
N ARG A 268 -3.15 12.78 20.49
CA ARG A 268 -2.68 11.87 19.42
C ARG A 268 -3.33 10.50 19.45
N THR A 269 -4.32 10.29 20.32
CA THR A 269 -5.05 9.02 20.43
C THR A 269 -4.10 7.88 20.76
N PHE A 270 -3.16 8.13 21.68
CA PHE A 270 -2.27 7.12 22.22
C PHE A 270 -2.90 6.48 23.45
N VAL A 271 -2.46 5.26 23.78
CA VAL A 271 -2.72 4.67 25.09
C VAL A 271 -2.12 5.57 26.16
N VAL A 272 -2.91 5.87 27.18
CA VAL A 272 -2.53 6.74 28.31
C VAL A 272 -2.67 5.98 29.63
N PRO A 273 -1.96 6.39 30.70
CA PRO A 273 -2.18 5.78 32.01
C PRO A 273 -3.57 6.08 32.57
N LYS A 274 -4.19 5.04 33.12
CA LYS A 274 -5.39 5.18 33.96
C LYS A 274 -4.97 5.41 35.41
N PHE A 275 -5.65 6.31 36.10
CA PHE A 275 -5.39 6.66 37.49
C PHE A 275 -6.70 6.73 38.29
N ASP A 276 -6.59 6.53 39.60
CA ASP A 276 -7.70 6.73 40.53
C ASP A 276 -7.85 8.20 40.94
N SER A 277 -8.83 8.50 41.79
CA SER A 277 -9.08 9.85 42.29
C SER A 277 -7.93 10.45 43.12
N SER A 278 -6.98 9.62 43.58
CA SER A 278 -5.76 10.06 44.28
C SER A 278 -4.60 10.38 43.33
N GLY A 279 -4.75 10.09 42.04
CA GLY A 279 -3.69 10.22 41.03
C GLY A 279 -2.74 9.03 40.97
N LYS A 280 -3.03 7.94 41.70
CA LYS A 280 -2.27 6.70 41.61
C LYS A 280 -2.62 5.99 40.31
N ILE A 281 -1.59 5.62 39.55
CA ILE A 281 -1.74 4.87 38.30
C ILE A 281 -2.15 3.42 38.63
N THR A 282 -3.25 2.96 38.04
CA THR A 282 -3.84 1.63 38.31
C THR A 282 -3.70 0.68 37.13
N SER A 283 -3.82 1.18 35.90
CA SER A 283 -3.80 0.41 34.65
C SER A 283 -3.56 1.34 33.44
N ILE A 284 -3.86 0.88 32.22
CA ILE A 284 -3.85 1.71 31.00
C ILE A 284 -5.27 1.96 30.47
N GLU A 285 -5.43 3.06 29.75
CA GLU A 285 -6.63 3.39 28.98
C GLU A 285 -6.30 3.39 27.49
N ILE A 286 -6.92 2.47 26.76
CA ILE A 286 -6.83 2.34 25.30
C ILE A 286 -7.92 3.24 24.70
N PRO A 287 -7.60 4.11 23.72
CA PRO A 287 -8.58 5.06 23.21
C PRO A 287 -9.71 4.36 22.43
N GLU A 288 -10.94 4.81 22.67
CA GLU A 288 -12.16 4.26 22.06
C GLU A 288 -12.67 5.08 20.86
N HIS A 289 -11.84 5.96 20.32
CA HIS A 289 -12.14 6.78 19.14
C HIS A 289 -11.25 6.39 17.95
N GLN A 290 -11.67 6.76 16.75
CA GLN A 290 -10.82 6.66 15.55
C GLN A 290 -9.53 7.47 15.74
N LYS A 291 -8.46 7.10 15.02
CA LYS A 291 -7.16 7.77 15.08
C LYS A 291 -7.34 9.27 14.88
N GLY A 292 -6.77 10.05 15.78
CA GLY A 292 -6.84 11.50 15.74
C GLY A 292 -5.94 12.10 14.67
N ASP A 293 -5.93 13.42 14.64
CA ASP A 293 -5.24 14.20 13.64
C ASP A 293 -3.72 13.93 13.60
N THR A 294 -3.20 13.80 12.37
CA THR A 294 -1.78 13.58 12.12
C THR A 294 -1.17 14.74 11.34
N SER A 295 0.13 14.93 11.52
CA SER A 295 0.90 16.01 10.91
C SER A 295 2.30 15.50 10.54
N PRO A 296 2.88 15.99 9.43
CA PRO A 296 4.23 15.63 9.06
C PRO A 296 5.24 16.34 9.97
N ALA A 297 6.49 15.87 9.94
CA ALA A 297 7.59 16.69 10.42
C ALA A 297 7.69 17.97 9.58
N LEU A 298 7.73 19.12 10.25
CA LEU A 298 7.81 20.44 9.63
C LEU A 298 9.00 21.20 10.21
N HIS A 299 9.88 21.65 9.33
CA HIS A 299 10.93 22.60 9.66
C HIS A 299 10.66 23.90 8.93
N VAL A 300 10.48 24.96 9.70
CA VAL A 300 10.07 26.28 9.24
C VAL A 300 11.08 27.30 9.75
N ASP A 301 11.32 28.32 8.94
CA ASP A 301 12.14 29.46 9.33
C ASP A 301 11.41 30.28 10.41
N GLU A 302 12.04 30.50 11.56
CA GLU A 302 11.38 31.16 12.69
C GLU A 302 11.05 32.63 12.43
N ALA A 303 11.82 33.31 11.57
CA ALA A 303 11.64 34.74 11.29
C ALA A 303 10.55 34.99 10.25
N THR A 304 10.52 34.16 9.20
CA THR A 304 9.66 34.33 8.02
C THR A 304 8.46 33.40 7.99
N GLY A 305 8.45 32.32 8.78
CA GLY A 305 7.41 31.29 8.78
C GLY A 305 7.40 30.43 7.50
N GLN A 306 8.42 30.57 6.64
CA GLN A 306 8.54 29.79 5.41
C GLN A 306 8.93 28.34 5.72
N LEU A 307 8.37 27.41 4.96
CA LEU A 307 8.73 25.99 5.06
C LEU A 307 10.13 25.79 4.46
N LEU A 308 11.06 25.29 5.26
CA LEU A 308 12.42 24.96 4.85
C LEU A 308 12.55 23.49 4.44
N ARG A 309 11.91 22.58 5.19
CA ARG A 309 11.96 21.14 4.95
C ARG A 309 10.74 20.43 5.54
N GLY A 310 10.39 19.28 4.95
CA GLY A 310 9.35 18.39 5.43
C GLY A 310 8.03 18.61 4.70
N GLY A 311 6.92 18.36 5.37
CA GLY A 311 5.58 18.44 4.77
C GLY A 311 5.00 17.10 4.35
N PRO A 312 3.75 17.09 3.86
CA PRO A 312 3.02 15.88 3.49
C PRO A 312 3.52 15.30 2.17
N GLY A 313 3.03 14.10 1.82
CA GLY A 313 3.19 13.53 0.48
C GLY A 313 4.60 13.04 0.16
N ARG A 314 5.44 12.84 1.18
CA ARG A 314 6.81 12.32 0.99
C ARG A 314 6.76 10.82 0.78
N VAL A 315 6.54 10.44 -0.48
CA VAL A 315 6.55 9.06 -0.94
C VAL A 315 7.96 8.59 -1.26
N GLY A 316 8.15 7.27 -1.29
CA GLY A 316 9.40 6.67 -1.75
C GLY A 316 9.69 6.96 -3.22
N LEU A 317 10.95 6.82 -3.62
CA LEU A 317 11.41 6.99 -4.99
C LEU A 317 10.98 5.76 -5.82
N PRO A 318 10.08 5.91 -6.81
CA PRO A 318 9.61 4.79 -7.60
C PRO A 318 10.60 4.41 -8.71
N ARG A 319 10.66 3.11 -9.00
CA ARG A 319 11.22 2.49 -10.21
C ARG A 319 12.69 2.79 -10.50
N ILE A 320 13.46 3.22 -9.51
CA ILE A 320 14.89 3.54 -9.64
C ILE A 320 15.69 2.86 -8.52
N LEU A 321 16.83 2.28 -8.88
CA LEU A 321 17.86 1.82 -7.94
C LEU A 321 18.96 2.88 -7.84
N PRO A 322 19.01 3.71 -6.80
CA PRO A 322 19.86 4.89 -6.79
C PRO A 322 21.34 4.59 -6.47
N ASN A 323 21.62 3.47 -5.77
CA ASN A 323 22.96 3.07 -5.37
C ASN A 323 23.08 1.55 -5.21
N GLN A 324 24.31 1.09 -4.94
CA GLN A 324 24.65 -0.33 -4.87
C GLN A 324 23.90 -1.06 -3.75
N GLU A 325 23.61 -0.42 -2.62
CA GLU A 325 22.89 -1.08 -1.54
C GLU A 325 21.45 -1.42 -1.93
N TYR A 326 20.74 -0.50 -2.59
CA TYR A 326 19.41 -0.82 -3.12
C TYR A 326 19.47 -1.88 -4.22
N LYS A 327 20.53 -1.91 -5.03
CA LYS A 327 20.74 -2.98 -6.01
C LYS A 327 20.97 -4.32 -5.33
N ASN A 328 21.71 -4.37 -4.22
CA ASN A 328 21.88 -5.59 -3.42
C ASN A 328 20.54 -6.11 -2.88
N LEU A 329 19.64 -5.21 -2.46
CA LEU A 329 18.30 -5.60 -1.99
C LEU A 329 17.45 -6.31 -3.06
N THR A 330 17.72 -6.13 -4.36
CA THR A 330 17.00 -6.85 -5.43
C THR A 330 17.15 -8.36 -5.33
N LYS A 331 18.23 -8.85 -4.70
CA LYS A 331 18.49 -10.28 -4.51
C LYS A 331 17.53 -10.90 -3.48
N ASN A 332 16.96 -10.09 -2.58
CA ASN A 332 16.19 -10.53 -1.43
C ASN A 332 14.70 -10.12 -1.49
N SER A 333 14.41 -8.88 -1.91
CA SER A 333 13.05 -8.34 -1.92
C SER A 333 12.24 -8.84 -3.11
N ILE A 334 11.04 -9.36 -2.84
CA ILE A 334 10.16 -10.00 -3.82
C ILE A 334 8.74 -9.46 -3.67
N GLY A 335 8.15 -8.98 -4.75
CA GLY A 335 6.71 -8.71 -4.82
C GLY A 335 5.91 -10.00 -4.83
N VAL A 336 4.83 -10.06 -4.05
CA VAL A 336 3.92 -11.20 -4.00
C VAL A 336 2.49 -10.77 -4.34
N GLU A 337 1.82 -11.55 -5.17
CA GLU A 337 0.38 -11.50 -5.36
C GLU A 337 -0.22 -12.85 -4.93
N ILE A 338 -1.09 -12.83 -3.93
CA ILE A 338 -1.88 -13.99 -3.52
C ILE A 338 -3.20 -13.94 -4.29
N VAL A 339 -3.45 -14.94 -5.13
CA VAL A 339 -4.64 -14.97 -6.00
C VAL A 339 -5.66 -15.93 -5.41
N ASN A 340 -6.78 -15.39 -4.92
CA ASN A 340 -7.91 -16.16 -4.41
C ASN A 340 -9.08 -16.09 -5.40
N GLY A 341 -9.97 -17.09 -5.35
CA GLY A 341 -11.24 -16.99 -6.08
C GLY A 341 -12.14 -15.92 -5.49
N ASP A 342 -12.87 -15.23 -6.36
CA ASP A 342 -13.82 -14.19 -5.97
C ASP A 342 -15.05 -14.22 -6.90
N PHE A 343 -16.20 -13.78 -6.38
CA PHE A 343 -17.40 -13.63 -7.17
C PHE A 343 -18.08 -12.31 -6.83
N LEU A 344 -18.18 -11.43 -7.82
CA LEU A 344 -18.94 -10.19 -7.73
C LEU A 344 -20.12 -10.29 -8.68
N LYS A 345 -21.33 -10.17 -8.12
CA LYS A 345 -22.52 -9.92 -8.94
C LYS A 345 -22.47 -8.45 -9.34
N PHE A 346 -22.32 -8.15 -10.64
CA PHE A 346 -22.40 -6.76 -11.09
C PHE A 346 -23.81 -6.22 -10.85
N ARG A 347 -23.92 -5.02 -10.29
CA ARG A 347 -25.21 -4.31 -10.25
C ARG A 347 -25.61 -3.94 -11.69
N PRO A 348 -26.92 -3.86 -12.00
CA PRO A 348 -27.40 -3.42 -13.31
C PRO A 348 -26.89 -2.03 -13.75
N ASP A 349 -26.41 -1.21 -12.80
CA ASP A 349 -25.84 0.13 -13.02
C ASP A 349 -24.34 0.13 -13.35
N GLY A 350 -23.70 -1.04 -13.42
CA GLY A 350 -22.26 -1.18 -13.68
C GLY A 350 -21.37 -0.94 -12.46
N GLY A 351 -21.94 -0.71 -11.28
CA GLY A 351 -21.21 -0.68 -10.01
C GLY A 351 -20.79 -2.08 -9.53
N GLN A 352 -19.78 -2.13 -8.65
CA GLN A 352 -19.49 -3.35 -7.89
C GLN A 352 -20.73 -3.70 -7.05
N GLY A 353 -21.30 -4.88 -7.23
CA GLY A 353 -22.43 -5.32 -6.41
C GLY A 353 -22.00 -6.03 -5.14
N GLU A 354 -23.01 -6.36 -4.32
CA GLU A 354 -22.80 -7.08 -3.07
C GLU A 354 -22.15 -8.46 -3.34
N PRO A 355 -21.13 -8.85 -2.57
CA PRO A 355 -20.57 -10.19 -2.64
C PRO A 355 -21.68 -11.22 -2.34
N GLU A 356 -21.98 -12.11 -3.29
CA GLU A 356 -22.94 -13.20 -3.10
C GLU A 356 -22.18 -14.52 -3.07
N TYR A 357 -22.32 -15.27 -1.97
CA TYR A 357 -21.67 -16.56 -1.82
C TYR A 357 -22.35 -17.60 -2.71
N LEU A 358 -21.67 -17.97 -3.80
CA LEU A 358 -22.14 -19.03 -4.70
C LEU A 358 -22.18 -20.40 -4.02
N ASP A 359 -23.13 -21.25 -4.43
CA ASP A 359 -23.17 -22.65 -4.04
C ASP A 359 -21.89 -23.37 -4.52
N PRO A 360 -21.34 -24.36 -3.79
CA PRO A 360 -20.14 -25.09 -4.22
C PRO A 360 -20.22 -25.71 -5.63
N LYS A 361 -21.43 -26.00 -6.12
CA LYS A 361 -21.68 -26.52 -7.48
C LYS A 361 -21.57 -25.46 -8.57
N GLU A 362 -21.71 -24.19 -8.22
CA GLU A 362 -21.60 -23.07 -9.14
C GLU A 362 -20.14 -22.66 -9.32
N ILE A 363 -19.81 -22.11 -10.49
CA ILE A 363 -18.42 -21.84 -10.88
C ILE A 363 -18.02 -20.41 -10.51
N VAL A 364 -16.91 -20.28 -9.78
CA VAL A 364 -16.25 -19.00 -9.53
C VAL A 364 -15.36 -18.65 -10.74
N HIS A 365 -15.77 -17.63 -11.49
CA HIS A 365 -15.10 -17.18 -12.72
C HIS A 365 -14.09 -16.05 -12.49
N PHE A 366 -14.12 -15.35 -11.35
CA PHE A 366 -13.22 -14.24 -11.07
C PHE A 366 -12.17 -14.62 -10.03
N SER A 367 -11.07 -13.86 -10.03
CA SER A 367 -10.05 -13.94 -9.01
C SER A 367 -9.75 -12.55 -8.48
N LYS A 368 -9.38 -12.49 -7.21
CA LYS A 368 -8.87 -11.28 -6.57
C LYS A 368 -7.41 -11.46 -6.21
N GLY A 369 -6.58 -10.57 -6.72
CA GLY A 369 -5.16 -10.47 -6.38
C GLY A 369 -4.98 -9.61 -5.13
N PHE A 370 -4.21 -10.12 -4.18
CA PHE A 370 -3.79 -9.38 -3.00
C PHE A 370 -2.28 -9.18 -3.05
N HIS A 371 -1.86 -7.92 -3.13
CA HIS A 371 -0.46 -7.56 -3.29
C HIS A 371 0.25 -7.31 -1.95
N GLY A 372 1.52 -7.71 -1.89
CA GLY A 372 2.44 -7.43 -0.78
C GLY A 372 3.89 -7.53 -1.24
N THR A 373 4.81 -7.35 -0.30
CA THR A 373 6.24 -7.59 -0.47
C THR A 373 6.69 -8.64 0.53
N MET A 374 7.65 -9.47 0.16
CA MET A 374 8.29 -10.44 1.05
C MET A 374 9.81 -10.44 0.87
N ASN A 375 10.50 -11.02 1.85
CA ASN A 375 11.95 -11.14 1.86
C ASN A 375 12.32 -12.61 2.06
N ILE A 376 13.36 -13.06 1.37
CA ILE A 376 13.99 -14.36 1.62
C ILE A 376 14.60 -14.35 3.03
N LEU A 377 14.24 -15.36 3.82
CA LEU A 377 14.73 -15.54 5.18
C LEU A 377 15.67 -16.75 5.29
N ASP A 378 15.26 -17.89 4.74
CA ASP A 378 15.91 -19.19 4.94
C ASP A 378 15.60 -20.14 3.77
N TYR A 379 16.29 -21.27 3.71
CA TYR A 379 15.95 -22.40 2.84
C TYR A 379 16.25 -23.74 3.52
N LYS A 380 15.48 -24.77 3.16
CA LYS A 380 15.73 -26.13 3.62
C LYS A 380 16.98 -26.68 2.93
N LYS A 381 17.93 -27.20 3.69
CA LYS A 381 19.12 -27.87 3.12
C LYS A 381 18.71 -29.24 2.59
N GLU A 382 19.16 -29.55 1.37
CA GLU A 382 18.98 -30.85 0.75
C GLU A 382 20.24 -31.70 0.87
N ASP A 383 20.08 -33.02 0.91
CA ASP A 383 21.21 -33.95 0.92
C ASP A 383 21.94 -33.95 -0.44
N GLY A 384 23.28 -33.95 -0.41
CA GLY A 384 24.11 -34.16 -1.60
C GLY A 384 24.30 -32.95 -2.53
N GLN A 385 24.53 -31.74 -2.00
CA GLN A 385 24.84 -30.50 -2.75
C GLN A 385 23.78 -30.07 -3.80
N LYS A 386 22.54 -30.54 -3.69
CA LYS A 386 21.44 -30.13 -4.58
C LYS A 386 20.95 -28.72 -4.27
N TYR A 387 20.42 -28.04 -5.29
CA TYR A 387 19.80 -26.74 -5.11
C TYR A 387 18.49 -26.88 -4.31
N PRO A 388 18.23 -26.02 -3.31
CA PRO A 388 17.04 -26.14 -2.47
C PRO A 388 15.77 -25.76 -3.22
N LEU A 389 14.73 -26.59 -3.09
CA LEU A 389 13.40 -26.28 -3.62
C LEU A 389 12.47 -25.69 -2.57
N THR A 390 12.73 -25.89 -1.29
CA THR A 390 11.93 -25.35 -0.20
C THR A 390 12.59 -24.13 0.43
N TRP A 391 11.87 -23.01 0.39
CA TRP A 391 12.32 -21.68 0.80
C TRP A 391 11.35 -21.06 1.80
N TYR A 392 11.88 -20.20 2.66
CA TYR A 392 11.13 -19.51 3.70
C TYR A 392 11.19 -18.00 3.47
N PHE A 393 10.01 -17.38 3.45
CA PHE A 393 9.86 -15.94 3.18
C PHE A 393 9.18 -15.26 4.36
N ILE A 394 9.69 -14.11 4.77
CA ILE A 394 9.07 -13.26 5.79
C ILE A 394 8.33 -12.08 5.15
N THR A 395 7.15 -11.77 5.67
CA THR A 395 6.32 -10.62 5.29
C THR A 395 5.40 -10.25 6.46
N ASN A 396 4.43 -9.36 6.27
CA ASN A 396 3.43 -9.05 7.30
C ASN A 396 2.38 -10.16 7.46
N ALA A 397 1.82 -10.26 8.67
CA ALA A 397 0.73 -11.18 8.97
C ALA A 397 -0.52 -10.85 8.15
N HIS A 398 -0.86 -9.56 8.00
CA HIS A 398 -2.04 -9.19 7.22
C HIS A 398 -1.91 -9.46 5.70
N VAL A 399 -0.69 -9.57 5.17
CA VAL A 399 -0.46 -10.03 3.80
C VAL A 399 -0.78 -11.52 3.71
N LEU A 400 -0.18 -12.33 4.60
CA LEU A 400 -0.48 -13.78 4.70
C LEU A 400 -1.89 -14.08 5.19
N ASN A 401 -2.63 -13.11 5.74
CA ASN A 401 -4.03 -13.29 6.07
C ASN A 401 -4.88 -13.65 4.83
N ARG A 402 -4.38 -13.35 3.64
CA ARG A 402 -5.01 -13.71 2.36
C ARG A 402 -4.62 -15.11 1.85
N LEU A 403 -3.65 -15.77 2.48
CA LEU A 403 -3.26 -17.14 2.16
C LEU A 403 -4.26 -18.11 2.80
N LEU A 404 -5.20 -18.59 1.98
CA LEU A 404 -6.28 -19.48 2.38
C LEU A 404 -5.95 -20.89 1.89
N VAL A 405 -5.26 -21.67 2.71
CA VAL A 405 -4.75 -23.00 2.33
C VAL A 405 -5.18 -24.08 3.31
N ALA A 406 -5.43 -25.28 2.79
CA ALA A 406 -5.81 -26.42 3.61
C ALA A 406 -4.68 -26.80 4.59
N ASN A 407 -5.06 -27.32 5.76
CA ASN A 407 -4.14 -27.85 6.77
C ASN A 407 -3.14 -26.82 7.31
N ASP A 408 -3.48 -25.52 7.29
CA ASP A 408 -2.62 -24.44 7.81
C ASP A 408 -2.88 -24.13 9.29
N TYR A 409 -4.03 -24.56 9.81
CA TYR A 409 -4.43 -24.39 11.20
C TYR A 409 -4.21 -25.69 11.99
N HIS A 410 -3.54 -25.56 13.13
CA HIS A 410 -3.25 -26.66 14.04
C HIS A 410 -3.63 -26.26 15.46
N PRO A 411 -4.72 -26.83 16.03
CA PRO A 411 -5.09 -26.59 17.42
C PRO A 411 -3.90 -26.81 18.36
N ASP A 412 -3.78 -25.95 19.37
CA ASP A 412 -2.74 -26.01 20.42
C ASP A 412 -1.29 -25.97 19.93
N SER A 413 -1.07 -25.57 18.68
CA SER A 413 0.26 -25.41 18.09
C SER A 413 0.67 -23.95 17.98
N ILE A 414 1.98 -23.70 17.95
CA ILE A 414 2.57 -22.37 17.74
C ILE A 414 3.03 -22.15 16.30
N TYR A 415 2.92 -23.17 15.45
CA TYR A 415 3.16 -23.10 14.01
C TYR A 415 1.85 -23.04 13.23
N GLY A 416 1.92 -22.55 11.99
CA GLY A 416 0.74 -22.31 11.16
C GLY A 416 -0.04 -21.07 11.61
N ARG A 417 -1.33 -21.08 11.29
CA ARG A 417 -2.30 -20.06 11.72
C ARG A 417 -2.90 -20.43 13.08
N ASP A 418 -3.33 -19.42 13.82
CA ASP A 418 -4.09 -19.58 15.07
C ASP A 418 -5.58 -19.86 14.85
N GLU A 419 -6.09 -19.60 13.66
CA GLU A 419 -7.48 -19.85 13.29
C GLU A 419 -7.57 -20.45 11.89
N ASP A 420 -8.48 -21.41 11.71
CA ASP A 420 -8.74 -22.02 10.40
C ASP A 420 -9.35 -20.97 9.47
N ALA A 421 -8.68 -20.72 8.34
CA ALA A 421 -9.15 -19.82 7.29
C ALA A 421 -9.53 -20.56 6.01
N TYR A 422 -9.40 -21.89 5.99
CA TYR A 422 -9.69 -22.69 4.80
C TYR A 422 -11.19 -22.90 4.64
N ASN A 423 -11.75 -22.46 3.51
CA ASN A 423 -13.13 -22.75 3.17
C ASN A 423 -13.25 -24.19 2.67
N SER A 424 -13.58 -25.11 3.58
CA SER A 424 -13.78 -26.53 3.27
C SER A 424 -15.06 -26.79 2.49
N TYR A 425 -16.08 -25.92 2.60
CA TYR A 425 -17.38 -26.09 1.94
C TYR A 425 -17.38 -25.65 0.47
N ASN A 426 -16.92 -24.43 0.18
CA ASN A 426 -16.72 -23.93 -1.18
C ASN A 426 -15.24 -23.57 -1.39
N ARG A 427 -14.47 -24.58 -1.78
CA ARG A 427 -13.02 -24.47 -1.92
C ARG A 427 -12.59 -23.49 -3.01
N GLN A 428 -13.48 -23.10 -3.92
CA GLN A 428 -13.15 -22.20 -5.02
C GLN A 428 -12.75 -20.80 -4.56
N TYR A 429 -13.11 -20.38 -3.34
CA TYR A 429 -12.69 -19.10 -2.76
C TYR A 429 -11.30 -19.12 -2.11
N ASN A 430 -10.69 -20.31 -1.96
CA ASN A 430 -9.36 -20.44 -1.37
C ASN A 430 -8.27 -20.00 -2.37
N THR A 431 -7.01 -20.02 -1.92
CA THR A 431 -5.89 -19.58 -2.77
C THR A 431 -5.65 -20.52 -3.94
N TRP A 432 -5.57 -19.95 -5.14
CA TRP A 432 -5.34 -20.65 -6.41
C TRP A 432 -3.86 -20.69 -6.76
N SER A 433 -3.20 -19.54 -6.66
CA SER A 433 -1.80 -19.37 -7.06
C SER A 433 -1.14 -18.21 -6.34
N LEU A 434 0.19 -18.24 -6.30
CA LEU A 434 1.03 -17.09 -5.98
C LEU A 434 1.67 -16.56 -7.26
N VAL A 435 1.77 -15.24 -7.41
CA VAL A 435 2.65 -14.60 -8.41
C VAL A 435 3.80 -13.95 -7.68
N LEU A 436 5.02 -14.30 -8.04
CA LEU A 436 6.23 -13.73 -7.46
C LEU A 436 6.93 -12.88 -8.50
N THR A 437 7.30 -11.66 -8.14
CA THR A 437 8.01 -10.72 -9.02
C THR A 437 9.28 -10.21 -8.34
N LYS A 438 10.40 -10.27 -9.06
CA LYS A 438 11.72 -9.82 -8.59
C LYS A 438 12.34 -8.89 -9.61
N ILE A 439 13.09 -7.89 -9.17
CA ILE A 439 13.93 -7.07 -10.06
C ILE A 439 15.16 -7.88 -10.46
N LYS A 440 15.50 -7.88 -11.75
CA LYS A 440 16.72 -8.54 -12.23
C LYS A 440 17.97 -7.84 -11.70
N ASN A 441 18.94 -8.63 -11.25
CA ASN A 441 20.17 -8.10 -10.65
C ASN A 441 21.09 -7.39 -11.67
N ASP A 442 20.84 -7.54 -12.98
CA ASP A 442 21.57 -6.84 -14.05
C ASP A 442 21.00 -5.45 -14.37
N VAL A 443 19.88 -5.04 -13.76
CA VAL A 443 19.33 -3.68 -13.93
C VAL A 443 20.35 -2.64 -13.46
N ASP A 444 20.61 -1.67 -14.33
CA ASP A 444 21.55 -0.58 -14.07
C ASP A 444 21.03 0.39 -13.00
N LEU A 445 21.97 0.97 -12.25
CA LEU A 445 21.67 2.04 -11.30
C LEU A 445 21.13 3.26 -12.03
N ASN A 446 20.23 3.98 -11.37
CA ASN A 446 19.64 5.24 -11.84
C ASN A 446 18.86 5.12 -13.17
N ASN A 447 18.57 3.90 -13.63
CA ASN A 447 17.66 3.67 -14.73
C ASN A 447 16.21 3.70 -14.23
N ILE A 448 15.33 4.35 -15.00
CA ILE A 448 13.89 4.37 -14.75
C ILE A 448 13.29 3.09 -15.33
N MET A 449 12.98 2.14 -14.45
CA MET A 449 12.32 0.90 -14.83
C MET A 449 10.87 1.18 -15.29
N PRO A 450 10.31 0.38 -16.21
CA PRO A 450 8.87 0.39 -16.47
C PRO A 450 8.09 -0.17 -15.27
N THR A 451 6.78 0.04 -15.22
CA THR A 451 5.90 -0.74 -14.32
C THR A 451 5.79 -2.17 -14.82
N THR A 452 5.36 -3.10 -13.96
CA THR A 452 5.15 -4.50 -14.38
C THR A 452 3.96 -4.69 -15.33
N GLY A 453 3.20 -3.63 -15.63
CA GLY A 453 2.09 -3.62 -16.59
C GLY A 453 2.49 -3.22 -18.01
N GLU A 454 3.73 -2.76 -18.20
CA GLU A 454 4.23 -2.31 -19.50
C GLU A 454 4.90 -3.43 -20.30
N SER A 455 5.01 -3.25 -21.62
CA SER A 455 5.56 -4.24 -22.55
C SER A 455 7.05 -4.53 -22.35
N ARG A 456 7.84 -3.54 -21.91
CA ARG A 456 9.29 -3.66 -21.71
C ARG A 456 9.69 -4.32 -20.39
N ARG A 457 8.72 -4.77 -19.58
CA ARG A 457 8.97 -5.26 -18.21
C ARG A 457 9.92 -6.46 -18.15
N ASP A 458 9.92 -7.32 -19.16
CA ASP A 458 10.66 -8.59 -19.13
C ASP A 458 12.19 -8.38 -19.15
N SER A 459 12.67 -7.19 -19.52
CA SER A 459 14.08 -6.79 -19.39
C SER A 459 14.47 -6.38 -17.97
N TYR A 460 13.51 -6.17 -17.07
CA TYR A 460 13.73 -5.61 -15.73
C TYR A 460 13.27 -6.52 -14.61
N TYR A 461 12.28 -7.38 -14.88
CA TYR A 461 11.65 -8.20 -13.87
C TYR A 461 11.65 -9.68 -14.27
N ASP A 462 11.91 -10.52 -13.29
CA ASP A 462 11.56 -11.93 -13.33
C ASP A 462 10.21 -12.12 -12.65
N THR A 463 9.30 -12.86 -13.29
CA THR A 463 7.98 -13.15 -12.73
C THR A 463 7.62 -14.61 -12.95
N ILE A 464 7.15 -15.26 -11.90
CA ILE A 464 6.64 -16.63 -11.95
C ILE A 464 5.27 -16.72 -11.30
N ARG A 465 4.47 -17.69 -11.77
CA ARG A 465 3.21 -18.07 -11.14
C ARG A 465 3.30 -19.50 -10.63
N ILE A 466 3.01 -19.69 -9.35
CA ILE A 466 3.06 -20.98 -8.68
C ILE A 466 1.62 -21.39 -8.34
N SER A 467 1.19 -22.54 -8.85
CA SER A 467 -0.11 -23.10 -8.48
C SER A 467 -0.06 -23.69 -7.07
N VAL A 468 -1.07 -23.44 -6.24
CA VAL A 468 -1.14 -23.99 -4.87
C VAL A 468 -1.77 -25.38 -4.91
N ARG A 469 -1.01 -26.40 -4.54
CA ARG A 469 -1.40 -27.82 -4.63
C ARG A 469 -0.66 -28.71 -3.64
N THR A 470 -1.14 -29.93 -3.44
CA THR A 470 -0.43 -30.96 -2.66
C THR A 470 0.88 -31.35 -3.35
N LYS A 471 1.94 -31.56 -2.58
CA LYS A 471 3.28 -31.93 -3.09
C LYS A 471 3.29 -33.30 -3.78
N SER A 472 2.53 -34.27 -3.25
CA SER A 472 2.57 -35.68 -3.71
C SER A 472 1.53 -36.03 -4.77
N SER A 473 0.31 -35.52 -4.66
CA SER A 473 -0.82 -35.90 -5.52
C SER A 473 -1.28 -34.81 -6.48
N ASN A 474 -0.64 -33.63 -6.47
CA ASN A 474 -1.00 -32.46 -7.29
C ASN A 474 -2.48 -32.06 -7.18
N LEU A 475 -3.12 -32.33 -6.04
CA LEU A 475 -4.48 -31.87 -5.76
C LEU A 475 -4.45 -30.38 -5.50
N HIS A 476 -5.17 -29.61 -6.31
CA HIS A 476 -5.25 -28.16 -6.17
C HIS A 476 -6.02 -27.75 -4.92
N ASN A 477 -5.47 -26.81 -4.16
CA ASN A 477 -6.03 -26.29 -2.90
C ASN A 477 -7.49 -25.82 -3.03
N ALA A 478 -7.80 -25.17 -4.15
CA ALA A 478 -9.13 -24.65 -4.45
C ALA A 478 -10.03 -25.58 -5.29
N GLY A 479 -9.61 -26.83 -5.52
CA GLY A 479 -10.37 -27.80 -6.33
C GLY A 479 -10.40 -27.53 -7.84
N LYS A 480 -9.68 -26.50 -8.32
CA LYS A 480 -9.60 -26.08 -9.72
C LYS A 480 -8.21 -26.33 -10.30
N LYS A 481 -8.13 -27.01 -11.44
CA LYS A 481 -6.92 -27.05 -12.26
C LYS A 481 -6.88 -25.77 -13.08
N LEU A 482 -5.89 -24.91 -12.87
CA LEU A 482 -5.67 -23.75 -13.72
C LEU A 482 -5.16 -24.25 -15.07
N ASP A 483 -5.89 -23.97 -16.15
CA ASP A 483 -5.40 -24.28 -17.50
C ASP A 483 -4.26 -23.31 -17.85
N GLN A 484 -3.15 -23.83 -18.39
CA GLN A 484 -1.90 -23.09 -18.58
C GLN A 484 -1.90 -22.20 -19.84
N SER A 485 -3.06 -21.95 -20.47
CA SER A 485 -3.11 -21.16 -21.69
C SER A 485 -2.74 -19.70 -21.42
N ASN A 486 -1.63 -19.26 -22.02
CA ASN A 486 -1.10 -17.91 -21.98
C ASN A 486 -2.20 -16.85 -22.17
N ASN A 487 -2.13 -15.80 -21.33
CA ASN A 487 -3.06 -14.67 -21.19
C ASN A 487 -4.17 -14.94 -20.18
N TYR A 488 -4.01 -14.41 -18.95
CA TYR A 488 -4.96 -13.82 -17.97
C TYR A 488 -6.50 -14.03 -18.06
N GLN A 489 -6.98 -14.89 -18.92
CA GLN A 489 -8.35 -15.16 -19.27
C GLN A 489 -8.57 -16.65 -19.04
N ILE A 490 -9.26 -16.94 -17.94
CA ILE A 490 -9.62 -18.29 -17.55
C ILE A 490 -10.77 -18.72 -18.48
N TYR A 491 -10.44 -19.42 -19.56
CA TYR A 491 -11.44 -20.07 -20.41
C TYR A 491 -11.53 -21.56 -20.07
N SER A 492 -12.76 -22.01 -19.80
CA SER A 492 -13.26 -23.41 -19.71
C SER A 492 -13.20 -24.15 -18.35
N ASP A 493 -14.28 -24.06 -17.58
CA ASP A 493 -15.34 -25.08 -17.38
C ASP A 493 -14.98 -26.57 -17.16
N LYS A 494 -13.82 -26.91 -16.59
CA LYS A 494 -13.62 -28.22 -15.94
C LYS A 494 -13.29 -28.07 -14.46
N LEU A 495 -14.24 -27.54 -13.70
CA LEU A 495 -14.27 -27.74 -12.24
C LEU A 495 -14.63 -29.19 -11.97
N ASN A 496 -13.61 -29.99 -11.65
CA ASN A 496 -13.74 -31.13 -10.75
C ASN A 496 -12.35 -31.69 -10.45
N ASN A 497 -11.73 -31.24 -9.36
CA ASN A 497 -11.32 -32.23 -8.38
C ASN A 497 -12.36 -32.21 -7.26
N ASN A 498 -13.40 -33.04 -7.39
CA ASN A 498 -14.31 -33.38 -6.28
C ASN A 498 -13.56 -33.96 -5.06
N GLN A 499 -12.28 -34.31 -5.23
CA GLN A 499 -11.44 -34.80 -4.16
C GLN A 499 -11.03 -33.66 -3.23
N GLU A 500 -11.49 -33.75 -1.98
CA GLU A 500 -11.02 -32.92 -0.88
C GLU A 500 -9.51 -33.08 -0.68
N VAL A 501 -8.88 -32.03 -0.17
CA VAL A 501 -7.47 -32.11 0.24
C VAL A 501 -7.43 -32.95 1.53
N PRO A 502 -6.69 -34.08 1.58
CA PRO A 502 -6.60 -34.89 2.79
C PRO A 502 -6.05 -34.06 3.96
N LYS A 503 -6.55 -34.31 5.19
CA LYS A 503 -6.16 -33.55 6.41
C LYS A 503 -4.66 -33.57 6.73
N ASN A 504 -3.93 -34.57 6.23
CA ASN A 504 -2.49 -34.74 6.43
C ASN A 504 -1.67 -34.44 5.16
N ALA A 505 -2.30 -33.94 4.10
CA ALA A 505 -1.59 -33.61 2.87
C ALA A 505 -0.70 -32.38 3.07
N GLU A 506 0.54 -32.46 2.61
CA GLU A 506 1.45 -31.32 2.57
C GLU A 506 1.24 -30.54 1.26
N LEU A 507 0.89 -29.26 1.39
CA LEU A 507 0.83 -28.34 0.25
C LEU A 507 2.22 -27.79 -0.05
N ASN A 508 2.43 -27.37 -1.29
CA ASN A 508 3.65 -26.68 -1.71
C ASN A 508 3.76 -25.26 -1.11
N VAL A 509 2.72 -24.75 -0.45
CA VAL A 509 2.71 -23.48 0.28
C VAL A 509 2.02 -23.68 1.63
N LYS A 510 2.57 -23.11 2.70
CA LYS A 510 1.93 -23.03 4.03
C LYS A 510 2.50 -21.90 4.88
N THR A 511 1.76 -21.49 5.90
CA THR A 511 2.24 -20.62 6.96
C THR A 511 3.09 -21.44 7.94
N VAL A 512 4.29 -20.97 8.27
CA VAL A 512 5.12 -21.55 9.33
C VAL A 512 4.79 -20.93 10.67
N VAL A 513 4.71 -19.60 10.72
CA VAL A 513 4.33 -18.86 11.93
C VAL A 513 3.55 -17.63 11.53
N PHE A 514 2.49 -17.36 12.29
CA PHE A 514 1.66 -16.17 12.17
C PHE A 514 1.81 -15.34 13.45
N GLY A 515 2.03 -14.04 13.32
CA GLY A 515 2.43 -13.15 14.42
C GLY A 515 1.33 -12.76 15.40
N THR A 516 0.27 -13.55 15.54
CA THR A 516 -0.74 -13.42 16.59
C THR A 516 -0.33 -14.22 17.83
N ASN A 517 -0.70 -13.75 19.03
CA ASN A 517 -0.45 -14.47 20.29
C ASN A 517 1.04 -14.84 20.48
N VAL A 518 1.93 -13.88 20.26
CA VAL A 518 3.39 -14.06 20.29
C VAL A 518 3.91 -14.12 21.72
N PHE A 519 3.22 -13.47 22.66
CA PHE A 519 3.64 -13.37 24.05
C PHE A 519 2.82 -14.26 24.98
N GLU A 520 3.30 -14.39 26.22
CA GLU A 520 2.58 -15.08 27.30
C GLU A 520 1.50 -14.20 27.93
N LYS A 521 1.65 -12.87 27.82
CA LYS A 521 0.68 -11.86 28.28
C LYS A 521 0.02 -11.23 27.07
N LYS A 522 -1.19 -10.71 27.26
CA LYS A 522 -1.95 -10.03 26.22
C LYS A 522 -2.27 -8.58 26.56
N PRO A 523 -2.59 -7.73 25.56
CA PRO A 523 -3.00 -6.35 25.79
C PRO A 523 -4.14 -6.20 26.80
N GLY A 524 -5.11 -7.12 26.78
CA GLY A 524 -6.24 -7.16 27.70
C GLY A 524 -5.85 -7.28 29.19
N ASP A 525 -4.66 -7.80 29.51
CA ASP A 525 -4.18 -7.95 30.89
C ASP A 525 -3.78 -6.61 31.55
N PHE A 526 -3.61 -5.56 30.74
CA PHE A 526 -3.11 -4.26 31.20
C PHE A 526 -4.23 -3.21 31.35
N THR A 527 -5.44 -3.50 30.87
CA THR A 527 -6.58 -2.57 30.90
C THR A 527 -7.77 -3.16 31.66
N GLU A 528 -8.60 -2.28 32.21
CA GLU A 528 -9.87 -2.65 32.84
C GLU A 528 -11.07 -2.44 31.90
N GLN A 529 -10.83 -1.99 30.66
CA GLN A 529 -11.89 -1.76 29.68
C GLN A 529 -12.41 -3.08 29.12
N GLU A 530 -13.69 -3.36 29.36
CA GLU A 530 -14.34 -4.62 28.95
C GLU A 530 -14.23 -4.88 27.45
N LYS A 531 -14.25 -3.81 26.63
CA LYS A 531 -14.07 -3.88 25.17
C LYS A 531 -12.78 -4.58 24.74
N TYR A 532 -11.70 -4.39 25.50
CA TYR A 532 -10.34 -4.84 25.13
C TYR A 532 -9.86 -6.03 25.94
N LYS A 533 -10.59 -6.41 26.99
CA LYS A 533 -10.18 -7.43 27.97
C LYS A 533 -9.90 -8.80 27.36
N ASN A 534 -10.62 -9.14 26.29
CA ASN A 534 -10.47 -10.41 25.56
C ASN A 534 -9.65 -10.28 24.27
N MET A 535 -9.10 -9.10 23.98
CA MET A 535 -8.30 -8.89 22.77
C MET A 535 -6.87 -9.36 22.99
N GLU A 536 -6.37 -10.06 21.98
CA GLU A 536 -5.01 -10.53 21.87
C GLU A 536 -4.18 -9.58 21.00
N GLU A 537 -2.86 -9.74 21.02
CA GLU A 537 -1.96 -8.96 20.19
C GLU A 537 -1.68 -9.59 18.83
N ILE A 538 -1.30 -8.70 17.92
CA ILE A 538 -0.56 -9.05 16.72
C ILE A 538 0.73 -8.24 16.66
N LEU A 539 1.83 -8.96 16.43
CA LEU A 539 3.02 -8.42 15.81
C LEU A 539 2.85 -8.75 14.34
N ASP A 540 2.71 -7.74 13.49
CA ASP A 540 2.34 -7.94 12.10
C ASP A 540 3.49 -8.50 11.24
N PHE A 541 3.83 -9.76 11.49
CA PHE A 541 4.79 -10.57 10.73
C PHE A 541 4.21 -11.97 10.52
N ALA A 542 4.60 -12.61 9.45
CA ALA A 542 4.38 -14.03 9.23
C ALA A 542 5.47 -14.60 8.34
N ILE A 543 5.67 -15.90 8.43
CA ILE A 543 6.66 -16.63 7.61
C ILE A 543 5.94 -17.70 6.81
N MET A 544 6.17 -17.69 5.51
CA MET A 544 5.63 -18.65 4.55
C MET A 544 6.72 -19.66 4.19
N GLU A 545 6.39 -20.95 4.17
CA GLU A 545 7.16 -21.96 3.46
C GLU A 545 6.60 -22.12 2.05
N LEU A 546 7.48 -22.09 1.05
CA LEU A 546 7.15 -22.35 -0.35
C LEU A 546 8.10 -23.41 -0.91
N THR A 547 7.55 -24.41 -1.59
CA THR A 547 8.30 -25.40 -2.37
C THR A 547 8.04 -25.18 -3.86
N PHE A 548 9.09 -24.85 -4.61
CA PHE A 548 9.03 -24.67 -6.06
C PHE A 548 8.88 -26.01 -6.79
N ASP A 549 8.33 -25.98 -8.00
CA ASP A 549 8.11 -27.21 -8.78
C ASP A 549 9.42 -27.81 -9.31
N ASN A 550 10.43 -26.97 -9.58
CA ASN A 550 11.72 -27.36 -10.12
C ASN A 550 12.80 -26.31 -9.81
N GLU A 551 14.06 -26.66 -10.09
CA GLU A 551 15.21 -25.80 -9.85
C GLU A 551 15.19 -24.52 -10.68
N ASP A 552 14.65 -24.53 -11.90
CA ASP A 552 14.63 -23.35 -12.78
C ASP A 552 13.73 -22.26 -12.20
N GLN A 553 12.51 -22.63 -11.78
CA GLN A 553 11.60 -21.72 -11.07
C GLN A 553 12.23 -21.19 -9.78
N ALA A 554 12.88 -22.07 -9.00
CA ALA A 554 13.50 -21.69 -7.75
C ALA A 554 14.66 -20.70 -8.00
N LYS A 555 15.60 -21.03 -8.88
CA LYS A 555 16.76 -20.18 -9.23
C LYS A 555 16.36 -18.83 -9.80
N LEU A 556 15.27 -18.76 -10.57
CA LEU A 556 14.78 -17.51 -11.14
C LEU A 556 14.44 -16.47 -10.06
N ILE A 557 13.94 -16.91 -8.90
CA ILE A 557 13.62 -16.01 -7.79
C ILE A 557 14.77 -15.96 -6.76
N THR A 558 15.34 -17.11 -6.38
CA THR A 558 16.21 -17.22 -5.20
C THR A 558 17.69 -17.41 -5.54
N GLY A 559 18.05 -17.55 -6.82
CA GLY A 559 19.39 -17.94 -7.26
C GLY A 559 20.49 -16.97 -6.84
N ASP A 560 20.26 -15.67 -6.95
CA ASP A 560 21.25 -14.66 -6.56
C ASP A 560 21.49 -14.66 -5.06
N TRP A 561 20.42 -14.76 -4.27
CA TRP A 561 20.52 -14.85 -2.82
C TRP A 561 21.25 -16.13 -2.40
N TYR A 562 20.88 -17.28 -3.00
CA TYR A 562 21.50 -18.56 -2.72
C TYR A 562 23.02 -18.53 -2.90
N LYS A 563 23.51 -17.93 -4.00
CA LYS A 563 24.96 -17.82 -4.30
C LYS A 563 25.75 -17.11 -3.19
N GLU A 564 25.12 -16.14 -2.51
CA GLU A 564 25.74 -15.37 -1.43
C GLU A 564 25.53 -16.01 -0.05
N HIS A 565 24.69 -17.05 0.03
CA HIS A 565 24.21 -17.65 1.27
C HIS A 565 24.38 -19.18 1.23
N GLN A 566 25.57 -19.65 0.83
CA GLN A 566 25.88 -21.09 0.76
C GLN A 566 26.58 -21.61 2.03
N ASP A 567 27.35 -20.75 2.70
CA ASP A 567 28.11 -21.09 3.89
C ASP A 567 27.20 -21.29 5.10
N ALA A 568 27.44 -22.35 5.87
CA ALA A 568 26.62 -22.65 7.04
C ALA A 568 26.74 -21.54 8.09
N LYS A 569 25.61 -20.91 8.46
CA LYS A 569 25.58 -20.05 9.64
C LYS A 569 25.81 -20.87 10.89
N ASN A 570 26.85 -20.58 11.65
CA ASN A 570 27.06 -21.21 12.94
C ASN A 570 26.06 -20.65 13.98
N ASN A 571 25.89 -21.32 15.11
CA ASN A 571 25.00 -20.90 16.21
C ASN A 571 25.53 -19.66 16.97
N GLN A 572 26.32 -18.78 16.32
CA GLN A 572 26.89 -17.59 16.94
C GLN A 572 26.05 -16.36 16.64
N LYS A 573 25.99 -15.43 17.60
CA LYS A 573 25.23 -14.18 17.48
C LYS A 573 25.63 -13.33 16.27
N GLN A 574 26.91 -13.35 15.89
CA GLN A 574 27.43 -12.55 14.78
C GLN A 574 26.84 -12.99 13.42
N SER A 575 26.44 -14.26 13.28
CA SER A 575 25.91 -14.82 12.04
C SER A 575 24.43 -14.50 11.81
N THR A 576 23.72 -13.83 12.73
CA THR A 576 22.27 -13.62 12.60
C THR A 576 21.89 -12.83 11.34
N ILE A 577 20.78 -13.20 10.70
CA ILE A 577 20.24 -12.46 9.54
C ILE A 577 19.48 -11.19 9.96
N ILE A 578 19.06 -11.15 11.23
CA ILE A 578 18.38 -10.00 11.82
C ILE A 578 19.41 -9.09 12.48
N SER A 579 19.19 -7.77 12.34
CA SER A 579 20.03 -6.73 12.94
C SER A 579 20.01 -6.80 14.47
N ASP A 580 21.16 -6.58 15.08
CA ASP A 580 21.32 -6.47 16.54
C ASP A 580 21.29 -5.04 17.05
N THR A 581 21.07 -4.05 16.18
CA THR A 581 20.97 -2.63 16.53
C THR A 581 19.92 -2.40 17.63
N ASN A 582 20.31 -1.72 18.70
CA ASN A 582 19.46 -1.36 19.82
C ASN A 582 19.28 0.15 19.93
N LEU A 583 18.35 0.72 19.16
CA LEU A 583 18.10 2.17 19.22
C LEU A 583 17.38 2.63 20.50
N LEU A 584 16.92 1.71 21.36
CA LEU A 584 16.45 2.05 22.71
C LEU A 584 17.64 2.36 23.64
N ASN A 585 18.86 1.93 23.30
CA ASN A 585 20.07 2.37 23.98
C ASN A 585 20.43 3.80 23.53
N GLU A 586 20.62 4.70 24.49
CA GLU A 586 20.91 6.10 24.22
C GLU A 586 22.23 6.30 23.46
N GLN A 587 23.29 5.58 23.84
CA GLN A 587 24.60 5.71 23.18
C GLN A 587 24.58 5.20 21.75
N GLU A 588 23.84 4.13 21.46
CA GLU A 588 23.65 3.64 20.10
C GLU A 588 22.80 4.61 19.26
N TYR A 589 21.73 5.16 19.83
CA TYR A 589 20.92 6.17 19.16
C TYR A 589 21.71 7.45 18.84
N GLU A 590 22.51 7.93 19.79
CA GLU A 590 23.41 9.08 19.57
C GLU A 590 24.43 8.82 18.44
N LYS A 591 24.92 7.59 18.30
CA LYS A 591 25.89 7.23 17.25
C LYS A 591 25.24 6.89 15.90
N LEU A 592 23.91 6.93 15.79
CA LEU A 592 23.19 6.63 14.56
C LEU A 592 23.47 7.70 13.49
N ALA A 593 24.32 7.32 12.53
CA ALA A 593 24.57 8.09 11.32
C ALA A 593 23.27 8.37 10.53
N PRO A 594 23.22 9.42 9.70
CA PRO A 594 22.06 9.71 8.90
C PRO A 594 21.92 8.69 7.77
N ASN A 595 20.69 8.50 7.27
CA ASN A 595 20.42 7.73 6.06
C ASN A 595 20.91 6.27 6.07
N GLN A 596 20.81 5.56 7.21
CA GLN A 596 21.34 4.21 7.38
C GLN A 596 20.33 3.07 7.14
N PHE A 597 19.10 3.40 6.73
CA PHE A 597 18.06 2.41 6.50
C PHE A 597 17.80 2.22 5.02
N TYR A 598 17.71 0.98 4.55
CA TYR A 598 17.49 0.68 3.14
C TYR A 598 16.27 -0.21 3.01
N GLY A 599 15.25 0.25 2.29
CA GLY A 599 14.07 -0.53 1.98
C GLY A 599 13.78 -0.54 0.48
N LEU A 600 13.35 -1.69 -0.02
CA LEU A 600 12.92 -1.89 -1.40
C LEU A 600 11.59 -2.67 -1.38
N GLY A 601 10.50 -1.99 -1.73
CA GLY A 601 9.14 -2.54 -1.71
C GLY A 601 8.52 -2.63 -3.09
N PHE A 602 7.43 -3.38 -3.22
CA PHE A 602 6.67 -3.58 -4.47
C PHE A 602 5.21 -3.13 -4.34
N PRO A 603 4.94 -1.82 -4.18
CA PRO A 603 3.58 -1.32 -4.17
C PRO A 603 2.94 -1.39 -5.55
N VAL A 604 1.61 -1.44 -5.55
CA VAL A 604 0.76 -1.28 -6.73
C VAL A 604 0.98 0.11 -7.32
N SER A 605 1.18 0.18 -8.63
CA SER A 605 1.54 1.40 -9.38
C SER A 605 0.49 2.51 -9.26
N GLU A 606 -0.77 2.18 -8.94
CA GLU A 606 -1.81 3.17 -8.65
C GLU A 606 -1.40 4.14 -7.52
N GLY A 607 -0.50 3.73 -6.65
CA GLY A 607 0.02 4.56 -5.57
C GLY A 607 1.03 5.63 -5.99
N GLU A 608 1.58 5.60 -7.20
CA GLU A 608 2.54 6.60 -7.69
C GLU A 608 1.93 7.99 -7.81
N LEU A 609 2.79 9.02 -7.75
CA LEU A 609 2.37 10.40 -7.93
C LEU A 609 2.24 10.72 -9.42
N ASN A 610 1.35 11.65 -9.76
CA ASN A 610 1.18 12.14 -11.14
C ASN A 610 2.48 12.75 -11.72
N SER A 611 3.42 13.16 -10.87
CA SER A 611 4.74 13.65 -11.28
C SER A 611 5.68 12.54 -11.78
N THR A 612 5.51 11.29 -11.36
CA THR A 612 6.35 10.14 -11.76
C THR A 612 5.64 9.17 -12.69
N LEU A 613 4.31 9.13 -12.64
CA LEU A 613 3.43 8.32 -13.48
C LEU A 613 2.22 9.16 -13.94
N ASN A 614 2.29 9.68 -15.16
CA ASN A 614 1.27 10.59 -15.71
C ASN A 614 0.39 9.90 -16.77
N GLU A 615 -0.91 10.16 -16.76
CA GLU A 615 -1.87 9.50 -17.67
C GLU A 615 -1.62 9.76 -19.16
N TYR A 616 -1.11 10.94 -19.51
CA TYR A 616 -0.86 11.35 -20.88
C TYR A 616 0.52 10.90 -21.36
N GLN A 617 1.51 10.94 -20.49
CA GLN A 617 2.89 10.55 -20.83
C GLN A 617 3.12 9.04 -20.74
N ASN A 618 2.38 8.33 -19.88
CA ASN A 618 2.59 6.93 -19.54
C ASN A 618 1.31 6.10 -19.72
N LYS A 619 0.58 6.28 -20.83
CA LYS A 619 -0.76 5.70 -21.03
C LYS A 619 -0.88 4.21 -20.68
N GLN A 620 0.03 3.37 -21.17
CA GLN A 620 0.01 1.93 -20.90
C GLN A 620 0.18 1.62 -19.39
N ALA A 621 1.16 2.25 -18.76
CA ALA A 621 1.40 2.09 -17.32
C ALA A 621 0.21 2.61 -16.51
N TRP A 622 -0.37 3.75 -16.91
CA TRP A 622 -1.53 4.34 -16.26
C TRP A 622 -2.77 3.45 -16.33
N ASP A 623 -3.04 2.85 -17.48
CA ASP A 623 -4.20 1.96 -17.69
C ASP A 623 -4.10 0.66 -16.87
N THR A 624 -2.88 0.17 -16.68
CA THR A 624 -2.60 -1.09 -15.98
C THR A 624 -2.25 -0.87 -14.51
N ARG A 625 -2.24 0.37 -14.01
CA ARG A 625 -1.67 0.72 -12.70
C ARG A 625 -2.32 0.03 -11.50
N LYS A 626 -3.59 -0.38 -11.64
CA LYS A 626 -4.36 -1.08 -10.59
C LYS A 626 -3.91 -2.52 -10.36
N TYR A 627 -3.20 -3.11 -11.32
CA TYR A 627 -2.78 -4.52 -11.32
C TYR A 627 -1.28 -4.70 -11.59
N SER A 628 -0.55 -3.59 -11.74
CA SER A 628 0.90 -3.59 -11.91
C SER A 628 1.58 -3.09 -10.67
N LEU A 629 2.87 -3.41 -10.55
CA LEU A 629 3.74 -3.01 -9.46
C LEU A 629 4.74 -1.96 -9.96
N SER A 630 5.10 -1.08 -9.04
CA SER A 630 6.15 -0.09 -9.24
C SER A 630 7.07 -0.16 -8.03
N PRO A 631 8.25 -0.79 -8.12
CA PRO A 631 9.12 -0.91 -6.95
C PRO A 631 9.47 0.46 -6.37
N HIS A 632 9.52 0.60 -5.05
CA HIS A 632 9.87 1.87 -4.38
C HIS A 632 11.03 1.67 -3.41
N VAL A 633 11.91 2.66 -3.34
CA VAL A 633 12.94 2.75 -2.32
C VAL A 633 12.69 3.93 -1.37
N ASN A 634 13.23 3.87 -0.15
CA ASN A 634 13.06 4.91 0.87
C ASN A 634 13.92 6.17 0.62
N LYS A 635 13.74 6.76 -0.56
CA LYS A 635 14.36 8.00 -1.02
C LYS A 635 13.31 8.99 -1.46
N ASP A 636 13.72 10.25 -1.52
CA ASP A 636 12.82 11.32 -1.96
C ASP A 636 12.43 11.14 -3.43
N HIS A 637 11.13 11.10 -3.70
CA HIS A 637 10.57 11.01 -5.05
C HIS A 637 11.00 12.15 -5.98
N GLU A 638 11.40 13.31 -5.46
CA GLU A 638 11.93 14.42 -6.27
C GLU A 638 13.20 14.04 -7.05
N LEU A 639 13.88 12.97 -6.64
CA LEU A 639 15.06 12.45 -7.33
C LEU A 639 14.72 11.71 -8.62
N TYR A 640 13.45 11.47 -8.94
CA TYR A 640 13.03 10.63 -10.06
C TYR A 640 13.55 11.09 -11.44
N PHE A 641 13.60 12.40 -11.68
CA PHE A 641 14.18 12.96 -12.91
C PHE A 641 15.60 13.52 -12.73
N ASN A 642 16.24 13.22 -11.60
CA ASN A 642 17.60 13.70 -11.35
C ASN A 642 18.59 12.96 -12.26
N ARG A 643 19.34 13.72 -13.06
CA ARG A 643 20.34 13.19 -13.99
C ARG A 643 21.78 13.29 -13.46
N ASP A 644 21.97 13.97 -12.33
CA ASP A 644 23.27 14.13 -11.69
C ASP A 644 23.51 12.95 -10.74
N LEU A 645 24.25 11.96 -11.25
CA LEU A 645 24.63 10.77 -10.49
C LEU A 645 25.56 11.08 -9.30
N SER A 646 26.16 12.28 -9.26
CA SER A 646 26.99 12.73 -8.14
C SER A 646 26.17 13.35 -7.01
N ASN A 647 24.84 13.47 -7.17
CA ASN A 647 23.97 14.07 -6.16
C ASN A 647 24.09 13.29 -4.82
N PRO A 648 24.54 13.94 -3.73
CA PRO A 648 24.76 13.27 -2.46
C PRO A 648 23.49 12.65 -1.88
N LYS A 649 22.29 13.11 -2.27
CA LYS A 649 21.01 12.50 -1.85
C LYS A 649 20.81 11.08 -2.37
N LEU A 650 21.51 10.67 -3.44
CA LEU A 650 21.44 9.32 -4.01
C LEU A 650 22.34 8.30 -3.30
N LYS A 651 23.38 8.77 -2.59
CA LYS A 651 24.48 7.93 -2.08
C LYS A 651 24.06 6.90 -1.03
N ASP A 652 23.42 7.34 0.05
CA ASP A 652 23.14 6.50 1.22
C ASP A 652 21.70 5.94 1.18
N GLY A 653 21.12 5.51 2.30
CA GLY A 653 19.73 5.08 2.43
C GLY A 653 18.75 6.21 2.79
N GLY A 654 17.67 5.87 3.48
CA GLY A 654 16.72 6.80 4.12
C GLY A 654 16.95 6.91 5.63
N ASP A 655 16.39 7.94 6.26
CA ASP A 655 16.47 8.21 7.70
C ASP A 655 15.11 8.02 8.38
N LEU A 656 15.14 8.14 9.71
CA LEU A 656 13.97 8.11 10.56
C LEU A 656 13.05 9.30 10.30
N SER A 657 11.74 9.08 10.35
CA SER A 657 10.74 10.15 10.39
C SER A 657 10.69 10.76 11.79
N TRP A 658 10.71 12.09 11.83
CA TRP A 658 10.59 12.88 13.06
C TRP A 658 9.16 13.39 13.27
N SER A 659 8.17 12.88 12.53
CA SER A 659 6.77 13.18 12.80
C SER A 659 6.43 12.80 14.24
N ARG A 660 5.76 13.71 14.95
CA ARG A 660 5.35 13.48 16.34
C ARG A 660 4.04 12.69 16.42
N SER A 661 3.31 12.52 15.32
CA SER A 661 2.00 11.86 15.27
C SER A 661 2.04 10.38 15.64
N TYR A 662 3.18 9.72 15.48
CA TYR A 662 3.34 8.28 15.70
C TYR A 662 4.44 7.93 16.70
N ARG A 663 5.04 8.92 17.36
CA ARG A 663 6.22 8.76 18.20
C ARG A 663 5.84 8.73 19.68
N SER A 664 5.96 7.57 20.31
CA SER A 664 5.86 7.45 21.78
C SER A 664 7.19 7.76 22.49
N PHE A 665 8.35 7.49 21.90
CA PHE A 665 9.64 7.87 22.49
C PHE A 665 10.03 9.31 22.09
N ILE A 666 9.75 10.27 22.96
CA ILE A 666 10.01 11.69 22.70
C ILE A 666 11.49 11.98 22.53
N ASN A 667 12.35 11.38 23.36
CA ASN A 667 13.80 11.56 23.33
C ASN A 667 14.52 10.72 22.26
N LYS A 668 13.81 9.83 21.56
CA LYS A 668 14.36 9.00 20.47
C LYS A 668 13.50 9.14 19.21
N PRO A 669 13.51 10.32 18.56
CA PRO A 669 12.78 10.56 17.32
C PRO A 669 12.90 9.43 16.30
N GLY A 670 11.75 8.93 15.83
CA GLY A 670 11.69 7.81 14.91
C GLY A 670 11.46 6.44 15.54
N LEU A 671 11.53 6.30 16.86
CA LEU A 671 11.12 5.08 17.55
C LEU A 671 9.72 5.20 18.12
N THR A 672 9.03 4.06 18.21
CA THR A 672 7.74 4.01 18.87
C THR A 672 7.42 2.62 19.42
N ASP A 673 6.78 2.56 20.58
CA ASP A 673 5.98 1.42 21.01
C ASP A 673 4.66 1.43 20.23
N LEU A 674 4.44 0.37 19.44
CA LEU A 674 3.27 0.25 18.57
C LEU A 674 1.98 0.08 19.35
N PHE A 675 2.01 -0.56 20.53
CA PHE A 675 0.81 -0.69 21.35
C PHE A 675 0.40 0.66 21.94
N ILE A 676 1.39 1.47 22.38
CA ILE A 676 1.09 2.81 22.91
C ILE A 676 0.58 3.74 21.81
N SER A 677 1.30 3.81 20.70
CA SER A 677 1.06 4.84 19.68
C SER A 677 0.00 4.46 18.64
N ASN A 678 -0.17 3.16 18.39
CA ASN A 678 -0.93 2.61 17.26
C ASN A 678 -1.57 1.26 17.61
N ALA A 679 -2.23 1.15 18.77
CA ALA A 679 -2.95 -0.07 19.17
C ALA A 679 -3.89 -0.59 18.05
N TYR A 680 -4.35 0.31 17.17
CA TYR A 680 -5.06 0.07 15.92
C TYR A 680 -4.65 1.12 14.86
N VAL A 681 -5.11 0.96 13.62
CA VAL A 681 -4.78 1.86 12.49
C VAL A 681 -6.03 2.55 11.93
N SER A 682 -5.91 3.84 11.61
CA SER A 682 -6.98 4.71 11.07
C SER A 682 -8.30 4.61 11.85
N SER A 683 -9.16 3.69 11.42
CA SER A 683 -10.55 3.59 11.80
C SER A 683 -10.89 2.24 12.41
N GLY A 684 -9.98 1.27 12.50
CA GLY A 684 -10.34 -0.05 13.01
C GLY A 684 -9.18 -0.95 13.38
N PHE A 685 -9.54 -2.12 13.91
CA PHE A 685 -8.57 -3.13 14.32
C PHE A 685 -8.07 -3.90 13.11
N ILE A 686 -6.81 -4.30 13.17
CA ILE A 686 -6.32 -5.35 12.28
C ILE A 686 -7.09 -6.64 12.57
N LYS A 687 -7.56 -7.28 11.51
CA LYS A 687 -8.43 -8.45 11.59
C LYS A 687 -7.81 -9.63 10.89
N VAL A 688 -7.85 -10.77 11.56
CA VAL A 688 -7.44 -12.05 10.98
C VAL A 688 -8.69 -12.78 10.52
N THR A 689 -8.66 -13.24 9.27
CA THR A 689 -9.76 -13.95 8.64
C THR A 689 -9.76 -15.40 9.12
N LYS A 690 -10.96 -15.90 9.40
CA LYS A 690 -11.23 -17.30 9.71
C LYS A 690 -12.47 -17.79 8.97
N TYR A 691 -12.59 -19.08 8.77
CA TYR A 691 -13.74 -19.72 8.17
C TYR A 691 -14.54 -20.46 9.26
N ASP A 692 -15.81 -20.06 9.44
CA ASP A 692 -16.71 -20.74 10.36
C ASP A 692 -17.45 -21.85 9.63
N GLN A 693 -17.16 -23.10 10.00
CA GLN A 693 -17.76 -24.27 9.36
C GLN A 693 -19.27 -24.43 9.63
N HIS A 694 -19.77 -23.88 10.75
CA HIS A 694 -21.19 -23.98 11.11
C HIS A 694 -22.02 -22.98 10.32
N SER A 695 -21.59 -21.70 10.31
CA SER A 695 -22.30 -20.67 9.53
C SER A 695 -21.91 -20.67 8.04
N ARG A 696 -20.86 -21.42 7.67
CA ARG A 696 -20.31 -21.52 6.31
C ARG A 696 -19.89 -20.17 5.73
N THR A 697 -19.39 -19.28 6.58
CA THR A 697 -19.01 -17.93 6.22
C THR A 697 -17.63 -17.58 6.74
N PHE A 698 -16.96 -16.67 6.05
CA PHE A 698 -15.78 -16.02 6.60
C PHE A 698 -16.19 -15.08 7.74
N LYS A 699 -15.43 -15.16 8.83
CA LYS A 699 -15.49 -14.27 9.99
C LYS A 699 -14.12 -13.64 10.18
N GLU A 700 -14.08 -12.67 11.08
CA GLU A 700 -12.87 -11.92 11.38
C GLU A 700 -12.69 -11.82 12.90
N THR A 701 -11.44 -11.96 13.35
CA THR A 701 -11.05 -11.78 14.75
C THR A 701 -10.17 -10.52 14.83
N PRO A 702 -10.55 -9.50 15.63
CA PRO A 702 -9.78 -8.27 15.78
C PRO A 702 -8.62 -8.44 16.76
N TYR A 703 -7.49 -7.78 16.47
CA TYR A 703 -6.28 -7.79 17.28
C TYR A 703 -5.78 -6.36 17.51
N LEU A 704 -4.96 -6.19 18.56
CA LEU A 704 -4.25 -4.93 18.84
C LEU A 704 -2.79 -5.06 18.40
N PHE A 705 -2.23 -4.02 17.81
CA PHE A 705 -0.80 -4.01 17.47
C PHE A 705 0.05 -3.98 18.75
N TRP A 706 1.18 -4.69 18.72
CA TRP A 706 2.20 -4.62 19.75
C TRP A 706 3.60 -4.77 19.14
N GLY A 707 4.63 -4.53 19.95
CA GLY A 707 6.03 -4.55 19.55
C GLY A 707 6.67 -3.17 19.42
N LEU A 708 7.99 -3.18 19.20
CA LEU A 708 8.77 -2.00 18.89
C LEU A 708 8.61 -1.67 17.41
N GLY A 709 8.45 -0.40 17.09
CA GLY A 709 8.39 0.09 15.74
C GLY A 709 9.38 1.21 15.46
N THR A 710 9.72 1.33 14.18
CA THR A 710 10.55 2.40 13.63
C THR A 710 9.77 3.15 12.57
N LEU A 711 9.84 4.48 12.60
CA LEU A 711 9.17 5.38 11.67
C LEU A 711 10.18 5.82 10.60
N LEU A 712 9.86 5.61 9.32
CA LEU A 712 10.74 5.97 8.21
C LEU A 712 10.18 7.15 7.43
N ASP A 713 11.09 8.04 7.06
CA ASP A 713 10.82 9.20 6.21
C ASP A 713 10.99 8.83 4.72
N ASN A 714 10.38 9.59 3.80
CA ASN A 714 10.44 9.36 2.35
C ASN A 714 10.15 7.90 1.94
N PHE A 715 9.17 7.25 2.59
CA PHE A 715 8.87 5.85 2.28
C PHE A 715 7.39 5.47 2.32
N THR A 716 6.52 6.47 2.26
CA THR A 716 5.09 6.23 2.05
C THR A 716 4.85 5.80 0.60
N ALA A 717 3.84 4.96 0.34
CA ALA A 717 3.53 4.48 -1.01
C ALA A 717 2.12 3.88 -1.09
N GLY A 718 1.76 3.22 -2.19
CA GLY A 718 0.46 2.55 -2.36
C GLY A 718 0.32 1.25 -1.58
N ALA A 719 -0.83 0.58 -1.75
CA ALA A 719 -1.00 -0.81 -1.30
C ALA A 719 0.08 -1.72 -1.90
N GLY A 720 0.44 -2.82 -1.25
CA GLY A 720 1.54 -3.71 -1.66
C GLY A 720 2.90 -3.39 -1.04
N MET A 721 3.06 -2.22 -0.39
CA MET A 721 4.25 -1.92 0.43
C MET A 721 4.42 -2.87 1.62
N SER A 722 3.32 -3.40 2.14
CA SER A 722 3.31 -4.25 3.33
C SER A 722 4.24 -5.45 3.15
N GLY A 723 5.12 -5.65 4.13
CA GLY A 723 6.11 -6.72 4.19
C GLY A 723 7.45 -6.34 3.58
N THR A 724 7.58 -5.09 3.11
CA THR A 724 8.88 -4.55 2.68
C THR A 724 9.88 -4.65 3.83
N GLY A 725 10.98 -5.36 3.59
CA GLY A 725 12.09 -5.45 4.53
C GLY A 725 12.87 -4.14 4.55
N VAL A 726 13.20 -3.69 5.75
CA VAL A 726 14.09 -2.55 5.98
C VAL A 726 15.37 -3.11 6.56
N TYR A 727 16.48 -2.80 5.91
CA TYR A 727 17.81 -3.29 6.23
C TYR A 727 18.63 -2.19 6.87
N LYS A 728 19.46 -2.59 7.83
CA LYS A 728 20.49 -1.77 8.44
C LYS A 728 21.73 -2.65 8.63
N ASP A 729 22.87 -2.18 8.14
CA ASP A 729 24.14 -2.91 8.15
C ASP A 729 23.99 -4.32 7.50
N ASP A 730 23.36 -4.37 6.31
CA ASP A 730 23.05 -5.58 5.54
C ASP A 730 22.16 -6.64 6.23
N LYS A 731 21.65 -6.33 7.42
CA LYS A 731 20.77 -7.21 8.18
C LYS A 731 19.33 -6.70 8.17
N LEU A 732 18.38 -7.62 8.08
CA LEU A 732 16.96 -7.28 8.13
C LEU A 732 16.64 -6.75 9.55
N TYR A 733 16.10 -5.55 9.62
CA TYR A 733 15.87 -4.82 10.87
C TYR A 733 14.37 -4.74 11.21
N SER A 734 13.54 -4.35 10.23
CA SER A 734 12.10 -4.20 10.42
C SER A 734 11.30 -4.50 9.15
N LEU A 735 9.97 -4.61 9.29
CA LEU A 735 9.03 -4.77 8.19
C LEU A 735 8.07 -3.58 8.14
N VAL A 736 7.93 -2.93 6.98
CA VAL A 736 6.89 -1.92 6.76
C VAL A 736 5.52 -2.59 6.81
N PHE A 737 4.60 -2.11 7.65
CA PHE A 737 3.25 -2.68 7.77
C PHE A 737 2.13 -1.67 7.50
N ALA A 738 2.39 -0.37 7.69
CA ALA A 738 1.44 0.71 7.41
C ALA A 738 2.18 1.97 6.97
N ASN A 739 1.47 2.93 6.39
CA ASN A 739 2.02 4.25 6.11
C ASN A 739 0.92 5.32 6.14
N ASP A 740 1.32 6.53 6.52
CA ASP A 740 0.49 7.72 6.49
C ASP A 740 1.16 8.79 5.62
N ARG A 741 0.58 9.05 4.45
CA ARG A 741 1.05 10.06 3.50
C ARG A 741 0.92 11.49 4.02
N LEU A 742 -0.02 11.76 4.93
CA LEU A 742 -0.20 13.10 5.51
C LEU A 742 0.89 13.39 6.53
N ALA A 743 1.18 12.41 7.40
CA ALA A 743 2.31 12.48 8.32
C ALA A 743 3.67 12.20 7.66
N SER A 744 3.70 11.88 6.35
CA SER A 744 4.91 11.52 5.61
C SER A 744 5.73 10.43 6.31
N THR A 745 5.05 9.41 6.85
CA THR A 745 5.68 8.40 7.71
C THR A 745 5.25 7.00 7.31
N ALA A 746 6.24 6.14 7.06
CA ALA A 746 6.03 4.68 7.00
C ALA A 746 6.27 4.08 8.39
N LEU A 747 5.35 3.23 8.84
CA LEU A 747 5.42 2.54 10.12
C LEU A 747 5.96 1.13 9.89
N THR A 748 6.94 0.74 10.71
CA THR A 748 7.58 -0.58 10.61
C THR A 748 7.52 -1.31 11.94
N LEU A 749 7.47 -2.63 11.90
CA LEU A 749 7.64 -3.52 13.05
C LEU A 749 9.09 -3.99 13.11
N ASN A 750 9.78 -3.67 14.19
CA ASN A 750 11.13 -4.19 14.44
C ASN A 750 11.07 -5.69 14.73
N LEU A 751 11.97 -6.46 14.11
CA LEU A 751 12.03 -7.92 14.31
C LEU A 751 12.70 -8.34 15.62
N ARG A 752 13.41 -7.40 16.26
CA ARG A 752 14.01 -7.55 17.59
C ARG A 752 13.70 -6.32 18.45
N SER A 753 13.37 -6.58 19.71
CA SER A 753 13.24 -5.56 20.77
C SER A 753 14.04 -6.00 21.98
N TYR A 754 14.79 -5.05 22.56
CA TYR A 754 15.50 -5.27 23.82
C TYR A 754 14.63 -5.01 25.06
N GLY A 755 13.37 -4.58 24.84
CA GLY A 755 12.42 -4.20 25.88
C GLY A 755 12.66 -2.80 26.44
N TYR A 756 11.64 -2.23 27.06
CA TYR A 756 11.72 -0.93 27.73
C TYR A 756 10.81 -0.88 28.96
N ASP A 757 11.40 -0.55 30.11
CA ASP A 757 10.67 -0.34 31.36
C ASP A 757 10.24 1.13 31.46
N TYR A 758 8.93 1.34 31.62
CA TYR A 758 8.36 2.67 31.83
C TYR A 758 8.26 3.06 33.31
N HIS A 759 8.94 2.34 34.21
CA HIS A 759 9.03 2.63 35.64
C HIS A 759 7.65 2.89 36.30
N GLY A 760 6.65 2.12 35.89
CA GLY A 760 5.28 2.21 36.38
C GLY A 760 4.43 3.33 35.77
N TYR A 761 4.92 4.11 34.80
CA TYR A 761 4.13 5.15 34.13
C TYR A 761 2.91 4.56 33.40
N TYR A 762 2.98 3.34 32.90
CA TYR A 762 1.82 2.61 32.33
C TYR A 762 1.34 1.46 33.23
N GLY A 763 1.45 1.62 34.56
CA GLY A 763 1.11 0.58 35.52
C GLY A 763 2.04 -0.63 35.38
N LYS A 764 1.47 -1.82 35.13
CA LYS A 764 2.25 -3.07 34.97
C LYS A 764 2.82 -3.26 33.55
N TYR A 765 2.45 -2.41 32.61
CA TYR A 765 2.87 -2.53 31.22
C TYR A 765 4.34 -2.12 31.02
N SER A 766 5.04 -2.88 30.19
CA SER A 766 6.38 -2.60 29.66
C SER A 766 6.46 -3.07 28.22
N LEU A 767 7.31 -2.44 27.41
CA LEU A 767 7.57 -2.91 26.04
C LEU A 767 8.31 -4.26 26.14
N PRO A 768 7.79 -5.34 25.55
CA PRO A 768 8.41 -6.66 25.66
C PRO A 768 9.77 -6.74 24.94
N LYS A 769 10.65 -7.59 25.50
CA LYS A 769 11.88 -8.05 24.86
C LYS A 769 11.57 -9.29 24.01
N TYR A 770 11.93 -9.27 22.73
CA TYR A 770 11.62 -10.37 21.80
C TYR A 770 12.57 -10.43 20.60
N ASP A 771 12.63 -11.60 19.97
CA ASP A 771 13.21 -11.79 18.64
C ASP A 771 12.30 -12.72 17.82
N LEU A 772 11.79 -12.24 16.69
CA LEU A 772 10.77 -12.97 15.92
C LEU A 772 11.33 -14.16 15.13
N ILE A 773 12.65 -14.27 14.99
CA ILE A 773 13.33 -15.35 14.27
C ILE A 773 13.91 -16.38 15.24
N TYR A 774 14.74 -15.93 16.18
CA TYR A 774 15.51 -16.77 17.09
C TYR A 774 14.81 -17.00 18.44
N GLY A 775 13.83 -16.18 18.78
CA GLY A 775 13.06 -16.24 20.03
C GLY A 775 13.74 -15.57 21.23
N SER A 776 12.99 -15.40 22.31
CA SER A 776 13.47 -14.96 23.64
C SER A 776 12.85 -15.82 24.76
N LYS A 777 13.41 -15.73 25.99
CA LYS A 777 13.03 -16.58 27.14
C LYS A 777 11.55 -16.52 27.53
N HIS A 778 10.89 -15.38 27.35
CA HIS A 778 9.48 -15.14 27.73
C HIS A 778 8.57 -14.90 26.52
N GLN A 779 8.98 -15.42 25.36
CA GLN A 779 8.26 -15.30 24.10
C GLN A 779 7.69 -16.68 23.71
N ARG A 780 6.39 -16.72 23.45
CA ARG A 780 5.67 -17.95 23.08
C ARG A 780 5.99 -18.40 21.66
N LYS A 781 6.08 -17.46 20.71
CA LYS A 781 6.23 -17.78 19.28
C LYS A 781 7.40 -17.05 18.61
N SER A 782 8.18 -17.78 17.82
CA SER A 782 9.18 -17.29 16.87
C SER A 782 9.31 -18.28 15.72
N TYR A 783 10.04 -17.91 14.67
CA TYR A 783 10.37 -18.84 13.60
C TYR A 783 11.03 -20.13 14.12
N PHE A 784 12.05 -20.01 14.99
CA PHE A 784 12.74 -21.17 15.56
C PHE A 784 11.77 -22.09 16.32
N GLN A 785 10.94 -21.54 17.20
CA GLN A 785 10.00 -22.32 18.01
C GLN A 785 8.93 -23.00 17.14
N ALA A 786 8.42 -22.30 16.13
CA ALA A 786 7.45 -22.86 15.19
C ALA A 786 8.06 -24.00 14.36
N MET A 787 9.28 -23.81 13.83
CA MET A 787 10.00 -24.85 13.08
C MET A 787 10.35 -26.06 13.95
N GLN A 788 10.77 -25.83 15.20
CA GLN A 788 11.03 -26.88 16.18
C GLN A 788 9.80 -27.77 16.41
N GLN A 789 8.62 -27.17 16.59
CA GLN A 789 7.39 -27.93 16.79
C GLN A 789 6.92 -28.61 15.49
N LEU A 790 6.91 -27.89 14.37
CA LEU A 790 6.44 -28.37 13.06
C LEU A 790 7.26 -29.56 12.54
N TYR A 791 8.57 -29.55 12.77
CA TYR A 791 9.51 -30.54 12.25
C TYR A 791 10.13 -31.44 13.32
N LYS A 792 9.50 -31.54 14.49
CA LYS A 792 9.92 -32.44 15.58
C LYS A 792 10.09 -33.86 15.07
N GLY A 793 11.28 -34.43 15.27
CA GLY A 793 11.63 -35.80 14.85
C GLY A 793 11.88 -35.99 13.34
N LYS A 794 11.84 -34.94 12.52
CA LYS A 794 12.06 -35.00 11.07
C LYS A 794 13.49 -34.66 10.62
N ASN A 795 14.41 -34.37 11.56
CA ASN A 795 15.82 -34.03 11.33
C ASN A 795 16.03 -32.97 10.22
N ILE A 796 15.16 -31.96 10.17
CA ILE A 796 15.23 -30.89 9.18
C ILE A 796 16.34 -29.92 9.56
N LYS A 797 17.13 -29.53 8.57
CA LYS A 797 18.18 -28.52 8.66
C LYS A 797 17.91 -27.43 7.63
N THR A 798 18.22 -26.19 8.01
CA THR A 798 18.06 -25.04 7.13
C THR A 798 19.35 -24.25 7.03
N TYR A 799 19.37 -23.20 6.23
CA TYR A 799 20.50 -22.28 6.14
C TYR A 799 20.73 -21.53 7.46
N LEU A 800 19.66 -21.04 8.09
CA LEU A 800 19.77 -20.37 9.39
C LEU A 800 20.06 -21.32 10.55
N PHE A 801 19.59 -22.57 10.46
CA PHE A 801 19.74 -23.59 11.51
C PHE A 801 20.34 -24.87 10.95
N PRO A 802 21.63 -24.88 10.60
CA PRO A 802 22.26 -26.03 9.94
C PRO A 802 22.43 -27.24 10.87
N ASN A 803 22.34 -27.03 12.18
CA ASN A 803 22.37 -28.09 13.18
C ASN A 803 20.96 -28.59 13.56
N GLY A 804 19.91 -28.05 12.94
CA GLY A 804 18.52 -28.36 13.27
C GLY A 804 17.97 -27.52 14.42
N PHE A 805 16.80 -27.93 14.93
CA PHE A 805 15.97 -27.12 15.83
C PHE A 805 15.93 -27.63 17.28
N ASP A 806 16.87 -28.48 17.69
CA ASP A 806 17.00 -28.88 19.10
C ASP A 806 17.41 -27.69 19.99
N ASP A 807 17.02 -27.70 21.27
CA ASP A 807 17.29 -26.57 22.19
C ASP A 807 18.78 -26.25 22.33
N ILE A 808 19.66 -27.25 22.22
CA ILE A 808 21.12 -27.06 22.22
C ILE A 808 21.62 -26.22 21.04
N ASN A 809 20.85 -26.15 19.96
CA ASN A 809 21.18 -25.41 18.74
C ASN A 809 20.60 -24.00 18.71
N LYS A 810 19.86 -23.61 19.74
CA LYS A 810 19.25 -22.30 19.82
C LYS A 810 20.29 -21.19 19.83
N VAL A 811 20.06 -20.15 19.03
CA VAL A 811 20.92 -18.96 19.00
C VAL A 811 20.47 -18.01 20.11
N ASP A 812 21.30 -17.85 21.14
CA ASP A 812 21.05 -16.88 22.20
C ASP A 812 21.46 -15.47 21.76
N VAL A 813 20.48 -14.69 21.30
CA VAL A 813 20.70 -13.33 20.79
C VAL A 813 20.81 -12.28 21.90
N PHE A 814 20.35 -12.59 23.12
CA PHE A 814 20.31 -11.67 24.26
C PHE A 814 21.31 -12.02 25.39
N GLY A 815 21.86 -13.22 25.38
CA GLY A 815 22.69 -13.79 26.45
C GLY A 815 21.92 -14.25 27.69
N ASP A 816 20.58 -14.43 27.61
CA ASP A 816 19.71 -14.63 28.78
C ASP A 816 18.99 -15.98 28.84
N TRP A 817 19.32 -16.93 27.96
CA TRP A 817 18.73 -18.28 27.98
C TRP A 817 19.28 -19.18 29.09
N LYS A 818 20.49 -18.90 29.58
CA LYS A 818 21.18 -19.71 30.60
C LYS A 818 20.76 -19.38 32.02
#